data_AF-A0A956MAH0-F1
#
_entry.id   AF-A0A956MAH0-F1
#
_cell.length_a   1.000
_cell.length_b   1.000
_cell.length_c   1.000
_cell.angle_alpha   90.00
_cell.angle_beta   90.00
_cell.angle_gamma   90.00
#
_symmetry.space_group_name_H-M   'P 1'
#
loop_
_entity.id
_entity.type
_entity.pdbx_description
1 polymer ?
#
loop_
_entity_poly.entity_id
_entity_poly.type
_entity_poly.pdbx_seq_one_letter_code
_entity_poly.pdbx_strand_id
1 'polypeptide(L)'
;MKKYLITSLLTLLALTASLLAQPTPVEIRLATSSSGGQYNKLGWILKNRVAAKYQSTIKIAIDSSRGSIDNALWLGNNDVQMAFIQEDIASYFKTGKYLFQAERYDNLKVIAMVKNSEKTHIFLAHDSTIDSIANLRGKRIAVGARRSGTAFNADAILRAYGLDSLNCQYTYLSIPATQKALANNQVDAAFFTANAAAPFIDEIKSSGFPMLAISAEKIQHIRKSYPKLFPDSVNSVDGEKVIPTLGVRTLLVARKDVPKHVAYKIAKTIFTASSPDDSLHKEFAYYDGDEDLHAGAKMFYKDQGKYNLEFSDLVLRFLTIGLPVVVALFLLLYWKHVRNMYRWNIYFRLSFILILFFVIGTVGTYYFERDVNESFEDLLGSFWTTIIYLFVGFEGSNPITLGGKISSLFILVGSVGVLGSVAGNFAAVFLQEKGDKIPMDSRDHIVICYWNNRGDDIVRELRHSEHGKDAAIYVLHEGGIDEGALRKKSYYQDVFFLRDDPTSSEALQNARVIQSKSVIILSDANNDKPDPQTIICCLAIDKMAKAHVRSGKKIDSNKKSKPHIIAELMDRGNRELAKQAGADEVVSAGFYRTGIMLQSALYHGLSDIFHELLQYENTKNSIFIVKLSEVNNADKYIQKTFAEVAQILNNERAKANSTILIGVIRDGIVVLNPQPAGKGAEFDTFKKEDALIVLAGKFPRL
;
A
#
# COMPACT_ATOMS: atom_id res chain seq x y z
N MET A 1 -13.74 16.64 -18.19
CA MET A 1 -13.54 15.52 -19.15
C MET A 1 -12.16 15.51 -19.82
N LYS A 2 -11.71 16.58 -20.49
CA LYS A 2 -10.42 16.59 -21.24
C LYS A 2 -9.17 16.26 -20.40
N LYS A 3 -9.07 16.74 -19.15
CA LYS A 3 -7.93 16.41 -18.26
C LYS A 3 -7.85 14.92 -17.92
N TYR A 4 -8.98 14.30 -17.61
CA TYR A 4 -9.06 12.86 -17.29
C TYR A 4 -8.71 11.95 -18.47
N LEU A 5 -9.06 12.38 -19.70
CA LEU A 5 -8.75 11.67 -20.94
C LEU A 5 -7.25 11.70 -21.27
N ILE A 6 -6.56 12.81 -20.98
CA ILE A 6 -5.12 12.95 -21.21
C ILE A 6 -4.33 12.10 -20.21
N THR A 7 -4.72 12.10 -18.93
CA THR A 7 -4.11 11.23 -17.92
C THR A 7 -4.34 9.75 -18.24
N SER A 8 -5.54 9.34 -18.70
CA SER A 8 -5.78 7.94 -19.08
C SER A 8 -4.96 7.52 -20.30
N LEU A 9 -4.78 8.43 -21.27
CA LEU A 9 -4.00 8.17 -22.49
C LEU A 9 -2.49 8.06 -22.19
N LEU A 10 -1.96 8.91 -21.29
CA LEU A 10 -0.57 8.85 -20.85
C LEU A 10 -0.28 7.58 -20.04
N THR A 11 -1.19 7.15 -19.16
CA THR A 11 -1.06 5.87 -18.47
C THR A 11 -1.12 4.68 -19.43
N LEU A 12 -1.96 4.75 -20.48
CA LEU A 12 -2.04 3.71 -21.51
C LEU A 12 -0.76 3.65 -22.36
N LEU A 13 -0.16 4.81 -22.68
CA LEU A 13 1.11 4.90 -23.42
C LEU A 13 2.30 4.39 -22.59
N ALA A 14 2.32 4.68 -21.29
CA ALA A 14 3.33 4.15 -20.36
C ALA A 14 3.18 2.62 -20.17
N LEU A 15 1.93 2.12 -20.18
CA LEU A 15 1.63 0.69 -20.16
C LEU A 15 2.17 -0.02 -21.42
N THR A 16 1.94 0.54 -22.61
CA THR A 16 2.40 -0.08 -23.86
C THR A 16 3.91 -0.07 -23.99
N ALA A 17 4.59 1.00 -23.56
CA ALA A 17 6.05 1.08 -23.53
C ALA A 17 6.68 0.02 -22.59
N SER A 18 6.04 -0.25 -21.44
CA SER A 18 6.52 -1.24 -20.45
C SER A 18 6.25 -2.69 -20.88
N LEU A 19 5.17 -2.95 -21.63
CA LEU A 19 4.94 -4.26 -22.24
C LEU A 19 5.99 -4.60 -23.30
N LEU A 20 6.49 -3.59 -24.03
CA LEU A 20 7.46 -3.74 -25.12
C LEU A 20 8.93 -3.80 -24.66
N ALA A 21 9.24 -3.49 -23.40
CA ALA A 21 10.58 -3.66 -22.86
C ALA A 21 10.94 -5.16 -22.80
N GLN A 22 11.87 -5.58 -23.65
CA GLN A 22 12.45 -6.92 -23.61
C GLN A 22 13.55 -6.97 -22.53
N PRO A 23 13.60 -8.04 -21.71
CA PRO A 23 14.66 -8.19 -20.72
C PRO A 23 16.02 -8.25 -21.42
N THR A 24 17.00 -7.53 -20.89
CA THR A 24 18.39 -7.68 -21.30
C THR A 24 18.87 -9.08 -20.93
N PRO A 25 19.34 -9.89 -21.90
CA PRO A 25 19.82 -11.24 -21.59
C PRO A 25 21.02 -11.19 -20.65
N VAL A 26 21.07 -12.11 -19.69
CA VAL A 26 22.25 -12.27 -18.82
C VAL A 26 23.39 -12.83 -19.67
N GLU A 27 24.51 -12.11 -19.71
CA GLU A 27 25.71 -12.56 -20.40
C GLU A 27 26.55 -13.45 -19.47
N ILE A 28 26.87 -14.64 -19.96
CA ILE A 28 27.69 -15.63 -19.27
C ILE A 28 28.90 -15.91 -20.14
N ARG A 29 30.09 -15.57 -19.65
CA ARG A 29 31.34 -16.06 -20.24
C ARG A 29 31.69 -17.40 -19.62
N LEU A 30 31.86 -18.42 -20.45
CA LEU A 30 32.16 -19.80 -20.07
C LEU A 30 33.61 -20.12 -20.48
N ALA A 31 34.49 -20.26 -19.49
CA ALA A 31 35.85 -20.70 -19.72
C ALA A 31 35.91 -22.23 -19.89
N THR A 32 36.61 -22.67 -20.93
CA THR A 32 36.67 -24.07 -21.36
C THR A 32 38.13 -24.57 -21.39
N SER A 33 38.45 -25.53 -22.25
CA SER A 33 39.83 -25.91 -22.57
C SER A 33 40.37 -25.08 -23.75
N SER A 34 41.56 -25.42 -24.23
CA SER A 34 42.05 -24.91 -25.52
C SER A 34 41.06 -25.23 -26.65
N SER A 35 41.08 -24.41 -27.71
CA SER A 35 40.25 -24.62 -28.90
C SER A 35 40.38 -26.06 -29.42
N GLY A 36 39.24 -26.69 -29.73
CA GLY A 36 39.18 -28.08 -30.18
C GLY A 36 39.29 -29.15 -29.08
N GLY A 37 39.61 -28.78 -27.84
CA GLY A 37 39.64 -29.69 -26.69
C GLY A 37 38.25 -30.16 -26.25
N GLN A 38 38.20 -31.22 -25.43
CA GLN A 38 36.95 -31.87 -24.99
C GLN A 38 35.96 -30.87 -24.37
N TYR A 39 36.41 -30.05 -23.41
CA TYR A 39 35.55 -29.08 -22.73
C TYR A 39 35.17 -27.88 -23.58
N ASN A 40 36.00 -27.52 -24.56
CA ASN A 40 35.64 -26.52 -25.56
C ASN A 40 34.47 -27.01 -26.42
N LYS A 41 34.52 -28.27 -26.91
CA LYS A 41 33.42 -28.91 -27.63
C LYS A 41 32.16 -28.98 -26.76
N LEU A 42 32.28 -29.44 -25.51
CA LEU A 42 31.16 -29.54 -24.58
C LEU A 42 30.54 -28.17 -24.26
N GLY A 43 31.38 -27.14 -24.09
CA GLY A 43 30.94 -25.76 -23.91
C GLY A 43 30.14 -25.22 -25.10
N TRP A 44 30.58 -25.49 -26.33
CA TRP A 44 29.83 -25.13 -27.54
C TRP A 44 28.47 -25.84 -27.63
N ILE A 45 28.42 -27.14 -27.31
CA ILE A 45 27.16 -27.89 -27.26
C ILE A 45 26.22 -27.24 -26.22
N LEU A 46 26.72 -26.98 -25.01
CA LEU A 46 25.94 -26.35 -23.95
C LEU A 46 25.42 -24.97 -24.38
N LYS A 47 26.29 -24.11 -24.93
CA LYS A 47 25.92 -22.79 -25.47
C LYS A 47 24.78 -22.89 -26.48
N ASN A 48 24.89 -23.78 -27.46
CA ASN A 48 23.89 -23.92 -28.51
C ASN A 48 22.55 -24.44 -27.97
N ARG A 49 22.59 -25.37 -27.01
CA ARG A 49 21.38 -25.91 -26.37
C ARG A 49 20.68 -24.87 -25.49
N VAL A 50 21.44 -24.08 -24.73
CA VAL A 50 20.89 -22.98 -23.93
C VAL A 50 20.31 -21.91 -24.85
N ALA A 51 21.01 -21.53 -25.93
CA ALA A 51 20.50 -20.57 -26.90
C ALA A 51 19.18 -21.04 -27.52
N ALA A 52 19.09 -22.30 -27.95
CA ALA A 52 17.86 -22.85 -28.55
C ALA A 52 16.61 -22.73 -27.65
N LYS A 53 16.76 -22.71 -26.32
CA LYS A 53 15.64 -22.61 -25.37
C LYS A 53 15.50 -21.23 -24.73
N TYR A 54 16.59 -20.48 -24.59
CA TYR A 54 16.68 -19.34 -23.68
C TYR A 54 17.43 -18.13 -24.27
N GLN A 55 17.64 -18.03 -25.59
CA GLN A 55 18.41 -16.94 -26.23
C GLN A 55 17.94 -15.52 -25.87
N SER A 56 16.65 -15.32 -25.56
CA SER A 56 16.09 -14.04 -25.12
C SER A 56 16.42 -13.69 -23.66
N THR A 57 16.94 -14.62 -22.86
CA THR A 57 17.22 -14.43 -21.43
C THR A 57 18.64 -14.78 -21.01
N ILE A 58 19.35 -15.62 -21.77
CA ILE A 58 20.72 -16.06 -21.48
C ILE A 58 21.55 -16.05 -22.77
N LYS A 59 22.71 -15.40 -22.73
CA LYS A 59 23.72 -15.44 -23.80
C LYS A 59 25.01 -16.03 -23.25
N ILE A 60 25.50 -17.11 -23.86
CA ILE A 60 26.77 -17.74 -23.48
C ILE A 60 27.86 -17.41 -24.52
N ALA A 61 28.97 -16.85 -24.06
CA ALA A 61 30.22 -16.71 -24.81
C ALA A 61 31.22 -17.78 -24.37
N ILE A 62 31.97 -18.36 -25.31
CA ILE A 62 32.97 -19.39 -25.01
C ILE A 62 34.35 -18.75 -25.01
N ASP A 63 35.04 -18.83 -23.88
CA ASP A 63 36.43 -18.42 -23.75
C ASP A 63 37.32 -19.68 -23.69
N SER A 64 38.31 -19.74 -24.59
CA SER A 64 39.28 -20.83 -24.60
C SER A 64 40.44 -20.47 -23.69
N SER A 65 40.83 -21.39 -22.80
CA SER A 65 41.92 -21.17 -21.85
C SER A 65 43.03 -22.21 -22.00
N ARG A 66 44.09 -22.12 -21.19
CA ARG A 66 45.15 -23.14 -21.12
C ARG A 66 44.83 -24.28 -20.15
N GLY A 67 43.73 -24.21 -19.39
CA GLY A 67 43.24 -25.30 -18.53
C GLY A 67 42.65 -24.85 -17.19
N SER A 68 42.47 -25.81 -16.29
CA SER A 68 41.73 -25.65 -15.02
C SER A 68 42.23 -24.54 -14.11
N ILE A 69 43.55 -24.29 -14.04
CA ILE A 69 44.10 -23.23 -13.18
C ILE A 69 43.79 -21.84 -13.76
N ASP A 70 43.90 -21.65 -15.09
CA ASP A 70 43.46 -20.40 -15.74
C ASP A 70 41.97 -20.16 -15.49
N ASN A 71 41.15 -21.20 -15.63
CA ASN A 71 39.70 -21.13 -15.44
C ASN A 71 39.32 -20.73 -14.01
N ALA A 72 40.01 -21.29 -13.00
CA ALA A 72 39.79 -20.93 -11.60
C ALA A 72 40.11 -19.45 -11.35
N LEU A 73 41.24 -18.98 -11.89
CA LEU A 73 41.68 -17.59 -11.74
C LEU A 73 40.74 -16.61 -12.44
N TRP A 74 40.28 -16.92 -13.65
CA TRP A 74 39.30 -16.11 -14.36
C TRP A 74 37.95 -16.03 -13.63
N LEU A 75 37.51 -17.12 -12.96
CA LEU A 75 36.32 -17.07 -12.11
C LEU A 75 36.52 -16.17 -10.88
N GLY A 76 37.68 -16.28 -10.22
CA GLY A 76 38.04 -15.44 -9.07
C GLY A 76 38.02 -13.96 -9.41
N ASN A 77 38.72 -13.60 -10.49
CA ASN A 77 38.89 -12.23 -10.96
C ASN A 77 37.66 -11.64 -11.66
N ASN A 78 36.57 -12.41 -11.80
CA ASN A 78 35.35 -12.03 -12.52
C ASN A 78 35.55 -11.79 -14.03
N ASP A 79 36.60 -12.37 -14.62
CA ASP A 79 36.80 -12.37 -16.08
C ASP A 79 35.77 -13.28 -16.78
N VAL A 80 35.32 -14.33 -16.07
CA VAL A 80 34.28 -15.27 -16.53
C VAL A 80 33.28 -15.60 -15.42
N GLN A 81 32.06 -15.98 -15.81
CA GLN A 81 30.96 -16.31 -14.88
C GLN A 81 30.83 -17.82 -14.65
N MET A 82 31.31 -18.62 -15.61
CA MET A 82 31.28 -20.08 -15.55
C MET A 82 32.58 -20.69 -16.07
N ALA A 83 32.92 -21.88 -15.60
CA ALA A 83 34.06 -22.61 -16.16
C ALA A 83 33.97 -24.13 -15.98
N PHE A 84 34.73 -24.86 -16.80
CA PHE A 84 35.11 -26.25 -16.52
C PHE A 84 36.41 -26.29 -15.71
N ILE A 85 36.39 -26.94 -14.55
CA ILE A 85 37.53 -27.02 -13.63
C ILE A 85 37.60 -28.43 -13.04
N GLN A 86 38.81 -29.00 -12.95
CA GLN A 86 39.01 -30.23 -12.19
C GLN A 86 38.71 -30.03 -10.70
N GLU A 87 38.13 -31.05 -10.06
CA GLU A 87 37.68 -30.97 -8.67
C GLU A 87 38.84 -30.71 -7.69
N ASP A 88 40.03 -31.23 -7.95
CA ASP A 88 41.22 -30.96 -7.16
C ASP A 88 41.59 -29.47 -7.19
N ILE A 89 41.64 -28.87 -8.39
CA ILE A 89 41.88 -27.44 -8.59
C ILE A 89 40.78 -26.60 -7.92
N ALA A 90 39.50 -26.96 -8.10
CA ALA A 90 38.39 -26.25 -7.44
C ALA A 90 38.51 -26.28 -5.91
N SER A 91 38.90 -27.42 -5.34
CA SER A 91 39.15 -27.59 -3.91
C SER A 91 40.33 -26.73 -3.41
N TYR A 92 41.43 -26.68 -4.16
CA TYR A 92 42.60 -25.86 -3.78
C TYR A 92 42.35 -24.37 -3.92
N PHE A 93 41.58 -23.98 -4.93
CA PHE A 93 41.13 -22.61 -5.13
C PHE A 93 40.29 -22.11 -3.94
N LYS A 94 39.34 -22.93 -3.49
CA LYS A 94 38.49 -22.63 -2.31
C LYS A 94 39.28 -22.58 -1.00
N THR A 95 40.26 -23.47 -0.84
CA THR A 95 41.05 -23.58 0.40
C THR A 95 42.27 -22.66 0.47
N GLY A 96 42.65 -22.03 -0.65
CA GLY A 96 43.87 -21.21 -0.75
C GLY A 96 45.16 -22.03 -0.63
N LYS A 97 45.17 -23.27 -1.12
CA LYS A 97 46.34 -24.17 -1.06
C LYS A 97 47.14 -24.14 -2.36
N TYR A 98 48.40 -24.56 -2.28
CA TYR A 98 49.33 -24.66 -3.41
C TYR A 98 49.50 -23.33 -4.17
N LEU A 99 49.10 -23.29 -5.44
CA LEU A 99 49.27 -22.13 -6.32
C LEU A 99 48.31 -20.97 -5.99
N PHE A 100 47.38 -21.15 -5.05
CA PHE A 100 46.31 -20.18 -4.72
C PHE A 100 46.45 -19.53 -3.34
N GLN A 101 47.63 -19.58 -2.70
CA GLN A 101 47.84 -19.02 -1.36
C GLN A 101 47.58 -17.51 -1.24
N ALA A 102 47.73 -16.76 -2.34
CA ALA A 102 47.46 -15.32 -2.39
C ALA A 102 46.05 -14.98 -2.94
N GLU A 103 45.27 -15.98 -3.36
CA GLU A 103 44.08 -15.80 -4.21
C GLU A 103 42.95 -16.75 -3.77
N ARG A 104 42.49 -16.61 -2.52
CA ARG A 104 41.37 -17.38 -1.98
C ARG A 104 40.05 -16.72 -2.34
N TYR A 105 39.20 -17.46 -3.06
CA TYR A 105 37.83 -17.02 -3.38
C TYR A 105 36.82 -18.10 -3.03
N ASP A 106 35.83 -17.76 -2.18
CA ASP A 106 34.72 -18.64 -1.78
C ASP A 106 33.46 -18.44 -2.65
N ASN A 107 33.67 -17.93 -3.87
CA ASN A 107 32.61 -17.56 -4.79
C ASN A 107 32.30 -18.65 -5.82
N LEU A 108 32.96 -19.82 -5.78
CA LEU A 108 32.75 -20.89 -6.77
C LEU A 108 31.67 -21.87 -6.28
N LYS A 109 30.68 -22.13 -7.13
CA LYS A 109 29.59 -23.09 -6.88
C LYS A 109 29.41 -24.06 -8.05
N VAL A 110 29.13 -25.32 -7.75
CA VAL A 110 28.99 -26.40 -8.74
C VAL A 110 27.59 -26.38 -9.37
N ILE A 111 27.51 -26.47 -10.69
CA ILE A 111 26.25 -26.69 -11.42
C ILE A 111 26.05 -28.17 -11.72
N ALA A 112 27.10 -28.84 -12.21
CA ALA A 112 27.08 -30.25 -12.58
C ALA A 112 28.49 -30.85 -12.57
N MET A 113 28.55 -32.17 -12.49
CA MET A 113 29.78 -32.94 -12.64
C MET A 113 29.85 -33.53 -14.05
N VAL A 114 31.03 -33.60 -14.66
CA VAL A 114 31.24 -34.35 -15.90
C VAL A 114 31.33 -35.84 -15.53
N LYS A 115 30.49 -36.68 -16.15
CA LYS A 115 30.24 -38.08 -15.77
C LYS A 115 31.49 -38.94 -15.83
N ASN A 116 32.28 -38.77 -16.89
CA ASN A 116 33.52 -39.52 -17.08
C ASN A 116 34.69 -38.70 -16.51
N SER A 117 35.38 -39.29 -15.54
CA SER A 117 36.59 -38.71 -14.98
C SER A 117 37.72 -38.62 -16.00
N GLU A 118 38.58 -37.63 -15.80
CA GLU A 118 39.85 -37.60 -16.49
C GLU A 118 40.80 -38.61 -15.85
N LYS A 119 41.55 -39.33 -16.67
CA LYS A 119 42.58 -40.27 -16.24
C LYS A 119 43.94 -39.75 -16.67
N THR A 120 44.97 -39.98 -15.85
CA THR A 120 46.34 -39.62 -16.22
C THR A 120 46.95 -40.73 -17.09
N HIS A 121 47.39 -40.38 -18.28
CA HIS A 121 48.08 -41.23 -19.23
C HIS A 121 49.53 -40.78 -19.31
N ILE A 122 50.47 -41.71 -19.20
CA ILE A 122 51.90 -41.45 -19.28
C ILE A 122 52.42 -42.26 -20.45
N PHE A 123 52.70 -41.60 -21.56
CA PHE A 123 53.27 -42.23 -22.76
C PHE A 123 54.78 -42.01 -22.82
N LEU A 124 55.47 -42.94 -23.44
CA LEU A 124 56.92 -42.90 -23.69
C LEU A 124 57.19 -42.78 -25.19
N ALA A 125 58.36 -42.26 -25.53
CA ALA A 125 58.90 -42.37 -26.88
C ALA A 125 58.98 -43.85 -27.33
N HIS A 126 58.88 -44.13 -28.64
CA HIS A 126 58.86 -45.49 -29.17
C HIS A 126 60.07 -46.33 -28.75
N ASP A 127 61.27 -45.74 -28.81
CA ASP A 127 62.53 -46.43 -28.53
C ASP A 127 62.93 -46.35 -27.03
N SER A 128 61.95 -46.06 -26.16
CA SER A 128 62.21 -45.85 -24.74
C SER A 128 62.58 -47.16 -24.03
N THR A 129 63.68 -47.12 -23.28
CA THR A 129 64.08 -48.18 -22.34
C THR A 129 63.59 -47.92 -20.91
N ILE A 130 62.72 -46.91 -20.72
CA ILE A 130 62.15 -46.54 -19.41
C ILE A 130 61.02 -47.51 -19.06
N ASP A 131 61.13 -48.18 -17.92
CA ASP A 131 60.12 -49.12 -17.39
C ASP A 131 59.41 -48.60 -16.13
N SER A 132 59.92 -47.53 -15.50
CA SER A 132 59.30 -46.91 -14.34
C SER A 132 59.40 -45.38 -14.34
N ILE A 133 58.45 -44.73 -13.65
CA ILE A 133 58.46 -43.26 -13.46
C ILE A 133 59.76 -42.80 -12.79
N ALA A 134 60.40 -43.61 -11.94
CA ALA A 134 61.65 -43.25 -11.26
C ALA A 134 62.82 -43.06 -12.24
N ASN A 135 62.81 -43.71 -13.41
CA ASN A 135 63.86 -43.57 -14.43
C ASN A 135 63.70 -42.30 -15.29
N LEU A 136 62.68 -41.47 -15.03
CA LEU A 136 62.51 -40.19 -15.70
C LEU A 136 63.48 -39.10 -15.22
N ARG A 137 64.31 -39.37 -14.21
CA ARG A 137 65.37 -38.46 -13.77
C ARG A 137 66.29 -38.09 -14.93
N GLY A 138 66.49 -36.79 -15.14
CA GLY A 138 67.31 -36.23 -16.22
C GLY A 138 66.67 -36.30 -17.61
N LYS A 139 65.46 -36.85 -17.75
CA LYS A 139 64.75 -36.99 -19.03
C LYS A 139 63.95 -35.75 -19.38
N ARG A 140 63.60 -35.63 -20.66
CA ARG A 140 62.72 -34.59 -21.22
C ARG A 140 61.28 -35.04 -21.08
N ILE A 141 60.50 -34.31 -20.30
CA ILE A 141 59.14 -34.70 -19.94
C ILE A 141 58.18 -33.62 -20.38
N ALA A 142 57.26 -33.95 -21.28
CA ALA A 142 56.13 -33.09 -21.54
C ALA A 142 55.10 -33.24 -20.41
N VAL A 143 54.99 -32.22 -19.57
CA VAL A 143 54.08 -32.23 -18.39
C VAL A 143 52.71 -31.61 -18.70
N GLY A 144 52.44 -31.26 -19.95
CA GLY A 144 51.24 -30.53 -20.35
C GLY A 144 51.39 -29.01 -20.27
N ALA A 145 50.38 -28.26 -20.71
CA ALA A 145 50.48 -26.82 -20.84
C ALA A 145 50.63 -26.14 -19.47
N ARG A 146 51.36 -25.01 -19.42
CA ARG A 146 51.50 -24.24 -18.18
C ARG A 146 50.12 -23.81 -17.68
N ARG A 147 49.87 -23.99 -16.37
CA ARG A 147 48.56 -23.72 -15.73
C ARG A 147 47.42 -24.65 -16.21
N SER A 148 47.75 -25.82 -16.76
CA SER A 148 46.78 -26.88 -17.03
C SER A 148 46.62 -27.83 -15.83
N GLY A 149 45.50 -28.56 -15.82
CA GLY A 149 45.29 -29.67 -14.91
C GLY A 149 46.36 -30.76 -15.01
N THR A 150 46.65 -31.18 -16.24
CA THR A 150 47.72 -32.14 -16.53
C THR A 150 49.06 -31.75 -15.92
N ALA A 151 49.46 -30.48 -16.02
CA ALA A 151 50.71 -30.00 -15.41
C ALA A 151 50.72 -30.14 -13.89
N PHE A 152 49.58 -29.90 -13.24
CA PHE A 152 49.44 -30.11 -11.80
C PHE A 152 49.48 -31.60 -11.43
N ASN A 153 48.73 -32.45 -12.16
CA ASN A 153 48.70 -33.89 -11.91
C ASN A 153 50.08 -34.54 -12.17
N ALA A 154 50.76 -34.14 -13.26
CA ALA A 154 52.11 -34.59 -13.59
C ALA A 154 53.12 -34.21 -12.51
N ASP A 155 53.09 -32.96 -12.02
CA ASP A 155 53.97 -32.51 -10.93
C ASP A 155 53.70 -33.29 -9.63
N ALA A 156 52.43 -33.50 -9.26
CA ALA A 156 52.06 -34.29 -8.08
C ALA A 156 52.57 -35.75 -8.17
N ILE A 157 52.47 -36.37 -9.35
CA ILE A 157 52.96 -37.72 -9.60
C ILE A 157 54.49 -37.75 -9.55
N LEU A 158 55.17 -36.87 -10.29
CA LEU A 158 56.64 -36.84 -10.36
C LEU A 158 57.25 -36.58 -8.98
N ARG A 159 56.68 -35.66 -8.18
CA ARG A 159 57.13 -35.40 -6.81
C ARG A 159 57.01 -36.60 -5.89
N ALA A 160 55.98 -37.44 -6.04
CA ALA A 160 55.85 -38.67 -5.26
C ALA A 160 57.00 -39.67 -5.53
N TYR A 161 57.66 -39.57 -6.68
CA TYR A 161 58.87 -40.31 -7.06
C TYR A 161 60.18 -39.55 -6.80
N GLY A 162 60.11 -38.39 -6.12
CA GLY A 162 61.29 -37.54 -5.87
C GLY A 162 61.83 -36.86 -7.13
N LEU A 163 60.96 -36.65 -8.12
CA LEU A 163 61.26 -35.97 -9.38
C LEU A 163 60.61 -34.59 -9.42
N ASP A 164 61.30 -33.62 -9.99
CA ASP A 164 60.83 -32.25 -10.14
C ASP A 164 61.55 -31.55 -11.31
N SER A 165 61.25 -30.27 -11.54
CA SER A 165 61.90 -29.47 -12.59
C SER A 165 63.39 -29.18 -12.34
N LEU A 166 63.94 -29.50 -11.17
CA LEU A 166 65.38 -29.33 -10.88
C LEU A 166 66.18 -30.55 -11.33
N ASN A 167 65.55 -31.73 -11.35
CA ASN A 167 66.20 -32.98 -11.72
C ASN A 167 65.63 -33.65 -12.98
N CYS A 168 64.61 -33.06 -13.61
CA CYS A 168 64.06 -33.43 -14.91
C CYS A 168 63.90 -32.19 -15.81
N GLN A 169 63.90 -32.38 -17.13
CA GLN A 169 63.68 -31.29 -18.09
C GLN A 169 62.20 -31.20 -18.45
N TYR A 170 61.47 -30.32 -17.76
CA TYR A 170 60.03 -30.11 -18.01
C TYR A 170 59.81 -29.26 -19.26
N THR A 171 58.99 -29.77 -20.18
CA THR A 171 58.51 -29.02 -21.35
C THR A 171 57.01 -28.81 -21.21
N TYR A 172 56.57 -27.55 -21.20
CA TYR A 172 55.16 -27.21 -21.10
C TYR A 172 54.55 -27.06 -22.50
N LEU A 173 53.84 -28.08 -22.96
CA LEU A 173 53.29 -28.16 -24.31
C LEU A 173 51.77 -28.34 -24.30
N SER A 174 51.09 -27.78 -25.31
CA SER A 174 49.68 -28.07 -25.58
C SER A 174 49.51 -29.50 -26.07
N ILE A 175 48.30 -30.06 -26.01
CA ILE A 175 48.03 -31.44 -26.46
C ILE A 175 48.59 -31.73 -27.88
N PRO A 176 48.32 -30.91 -28.92
CA PRO A 176 48.86 -31.15 -30.25
C PRO A 176 50.39 -31.02 -30.33
N ALA A 177 50.97 -30.10 -29.55
CA ALA A 177 52.42 -29.92 -29.51
C ALA A 177 53.11 -31.08 -28.78
N THR A 178 52.49 -31.62 -27.73
CA THR A 178 52.97 -32.80 -27.01
C THR A 178 52.95 -34.04 -27.90
N GLN A 179 51.86 -34.27 -28.65
CA GLN A 179 51.77 -35.38 -29.61
C GLN A 179 52.91 -35.33 -30.64
N LYS A 180 53.14 -34.15 -31.24
CA LYS A 180 54.25 -33.95 -32.20
C LYS A 180 55.61 -34.13 -31.55
N ALA A 181 55.81 -33.59 -30.35
CA ALA A 181 57.08 -33.72 -29.64
C ALA A 181 57.38 -35.18 -29.27
N LEU A 182 56.37 -35.95 -28.88
CA LEU A 182 56.50 -37.38 -28.58
C LEU A 182 56.83 -38.18 -29.85
N ALA A 183 56.10 -37.93 -30.95
CA ALA A 183 56.36 -38.59 -32.24
C ALA A 183 57.73 -38.29 -32.84
N ASN A 184 58.25 -37.08 -32.60
CA ASN A 184 59.55 -36.65 -33.10
C ASN A 184 60.70 -36.94 -32.11
N ASN A 185 60.48 -37.76 -31.07
CA ASN A 185 61.48 -38.05 -30.02
C ASN A 185 62.10 -36.78 -29.38
N GLN A 186 61.34 -35.68 -29.34
CA GLN A 186 61.74 -34.43 -28.70
C GLN A 186 61.51 -34.46 -27.19
N VAL A 187 60.65 -35.34 -26.71
CA VAL A 187 60.45 -35.68 -25.30
C VAL A 187 60.52 -37.20 -25.11
N ASP A 188 61.01 -37.62 -23.96
CA ASP A 188 61.17 -39.04 -23.61
C ASP A 188 59.89 -39.61 -22.97
N ALA A 189 59.11 -38.74 -22.30
CA ALA A 189 57.82 -39.07 -21.72
C ALA A 189 56.82 -37.90 -21.86
N ALA A 190 55.54 -38.24 -21.96
CA ALA A 190 54.45 -37.28 -22.08
C ALA A 190 53.28 -37.62 -21.15
N PHE A 191 52.87 -36.64 -20.34
CA PHE A 191 51.69 -36.73 -19.49
C PHE A 191 50.49 -36.12 -20.18
N PHE A 192 49.35 -36.80 -20.07
CA PHE A 192 48.03 -36.29 -20.44
C PHE A 192 47.04 -36.61 -19.33
N THR A 193 46.21 -35.66 -18.92
CA THR A 193 45.08 -35.94 -18.02
C THR A 193 43.81 -35.64 -18.79
N ALA A 194 43.09 -36.70 -19.19
CA ALA A 194 41.92 -36.60 -20.05
C ALA A 194 41.06 -37.87 -19.95
N ASN A 195 39.82 -37.78 -20.42
CA ASN A 195 38.96 -38.96 -20.57
C ASN A 195 39.67 -40.02 -21.42
N ALA A 196 39.63 -41.28 -20.99
CA ALA A 196 40.25 -42.39 -21.71
C ALA A 196 39.66 -42.62 -23.12
N ALA A 197 38.41 -42.18 -23.36
CA ALA A 197 37.74 -42.22 -24.67
C ALA A 197 37.91 -40.91 -25.47
N ALA A 198 38.83 -40.03 -25.08
CA ALA A 198 39.09 -38.81 -25.85
C ALA A 198 39.77 -39.17 -27.18
N PRO A 199 39.31 -38.64 -28.34
CA PRO A 199 39.84 -39.03 -29.66
C PRO A 199 41.36 -38.92 -29.81
N PHE A 200 41.97 -37.89 -29.21
CA PHE A 200 43.42 -37.71 -29.27
C PHE A 200 44.20 -38.75 -28.45
N ILE A 201 43.59 -39.33 -27.41
CA ILE A 201 44.17 -40.46 -26.65
C ILE A 201 44.15 -41.71 -27.52
N ASP A 202 43.05 -41.95 -28.23
CA ASP A 202 42.94 -43.07 -29.17
C ASP A 202 43.94 -42.93 -30.32
N GLU A 203 44.16 -41.73 -30.84
CA GLU A 203 45.19 -41.43 -31.85
C GLU A 203 46.61 -41.75 -31.34
N ILE A 204 46.95 -41.35 -30.11
CA ILE A 204 48.26 -41.65 -29.50
C ILE A 204 48.42 -43.15 -29.30
N LYS A 205 47.39 -43.83 -28.77
CA LYS A 205 47.42 -45.29 -28.61
C LYS A 205 47.58 -45.99 -29.94
N SER A 206 46.82 -45.60 -30.97
CA SER A 206 46.91 -46.18 -32.32
C SER A 206 48.28 -45.98 -32.96
N SER A 207 49.05 -44.98 -32.49
CA SER A 207 50.42 -44.76 -32.94
C SER A 207 51.43 -45.73 -32.33
N GLY A 208 51.10 -46.48 -31.27
CA GLY A 208 51.97 -47.52 -30.70
C GLY A 208 52.89 -47.07 -29.55
N PHE A 209 52.67 -45.90 -28.94
CA PHE A 209 53.56 -45.39 -27.88
C PHE A 209 53.44 -46.20 -26.57
N PRO A 210 54.55 -46.69 -25.98
CA PRO A 210 54.49 -47.41 -24.71
C PRO A 210 53.91 -46.55 -23.58
N MET A 211 53.32 -47.20 -22.56
CA MET A 211 52.68 -46.52 -21.44
C MET A 211 53.29 -46.93 -20.10
N LEU A 212 53.38 -45.99 -19.15
CA LEU A 212 53.83 -46.25 -17.78
C LEU A 212 52.68 -46.34 -16.78
N ALA A 213 52.81 -47.28 -15.84
CA ALA A 213 51.94 -47.40 -14.67
C ALA A 213 52.41 -46.50 -13.52
N ILE A 214 51.46 -46.01 -12.74
CA ILE A 214 51.73 -45.45 -11.40
C ILE A 214 51.61 -46.60 -10.41
N SER A 215 52.65 -46.84 -9.62
CA SER A 215 52.64 -47.92 -8.63
C SER A 215 51.53 -47.71 -7.59
N ALA A 216 50.89 -48.80 -7.14
CA ALA A 216 49.82 -48.75 -6.15
C ALA A 216 50.23 -48.05 -4.84
N GLU A 217 51.48 -48.26 -4.40
CA GLU A 217 52.07 -47.58 -3.24
C GLU A 217 52.09 -46.05 -3.44
N LYS A 218 52.56 -45.58 -4.60
CA LYS A 218 52.63 -44.15 -4.91
C LYS A 218 51.25 -43.54 -5.14
N ILE A 219 50.30 -44.28 -5.72
CA ILE A 219 48.89 -43.86 -5.78
C ILE A 219 48.37 -43.59 -4.36
N GLN A 220 48.56 -44.51 -3.42
CA GLN A 220 48.11 -44.29 -2.03
C GLN A 220 48.83 -43.12 -1.36
N HIS A 221 50.12 -42.95 -1.60
CA HIS A 221 50.89 -41.83 -1.08
C HIS A 221 50.37 -40.48 -1.61
N ILE A 222 50.16 -40.36 -2.92
CA ILE A 222 49.64 -39.15 -3.57
C ILE A 222 48.28 -38.78 -2.99
N ARG A 223 47.39 -39.75 -2.78
CA ARG A 223 46.04 -39.51 -2.24
C ARG A 223 46.02 -38.88 -0.85
N LYS A 224 47.06 -39.09 -0.03
CA LYS A 224 47.16 -38.45 1.29
C LYS A 224 47.35 -36.93 1.18
N SER A 225 48.13 -36.47 0.21
CA SER A 225 48.39 -35.05 -0.04
C SER A 225 47.40 -34.40 -1.01
N TYR A 226 46.84 -35.20 -1.92
CA TYR A 226 45.95 -34.78 -3.00
C TYR A 226 44.67 -35.65 -3.00
N PRO A 227 43.75 -35.45 -2.03
CA PRO A 227 42.62 -36.36 -1.78
C PRO A 227 41.56 -36.38 -2.89
N LYS A 228 41.60 -35.41 -3.81
CA LYS A 228 40.72 -35.33 -4.97
C LYS A 228 41.22 -36.12 -6.18
N LEU A 229 42.47 -36.60 -6.14
CA LEU A 229 42.96 -37.64 -7.04
C LEU A 229 42.58 -38.99 -6.48
N PHE A 230 42.04 -39.88 -7.31
CA PHE A 230 41.59 -41.20 -6.87
C PHE A 230 42.21 -42.31 -7.73
N PRO A 231 42.34 -43.54 -7.22
CA PRO A 231 42.89 -44.66 -7.98
C PRO A 231 41.97 -44.96 -9.17
N ASP A 232 42.54 -45.10 -10.35
CA ASP A 232 41.84 -45.48 -11.56
C ASP A 232 42.79 -46.33 -12.43
N SER A 233 42.35 -46.74 -13.60
CA SER A 233 43.16 -47.49 -14.55
C SER A 233 42.83 -47.14 -15.99
N VAL A 234 43.82 -47.31 -16.86
CA VAL A 234 43.69 -47.17 -18.32
C VAL A 234 44.11 -48.47 -18.99
N ASN A 235 43.50 -48.81 -20.12
CA ASN A 235 43.97 -49.94 -20.91
C ASN A 235 45.27 -49.56 -21.63
N SER A 236 46.19 -50.51 -21.73
CA SER A 236 47.38 -50.44 -22.58
C SER A 236 47.01 -50.20 -24.04
N VAL A 237 48.02 -49.92 -24.87
CA VAL A 237 47.86 -49.65 -26.31
C VAL A 237 47.21 -50.81 -27.05
N ASP A 238 47.61 -52.04 -26.75
CA ASP A 238 47.06 -53.29 -27.30
C ASP A 238 45.70 -53.69 -26.67
N GLY A 239 45.28 -53.01 -25.60
CA GLY A 239 44.07 -53.31 -24.86
C GLY A 239 44.16 -54.54 -23.94
N GLU A 240 45.30 -55.24 -23.89
CA GLU A 240 45.44 -56.51 -23.17
C GLU A 240 45.73 -56.33 -21.67
N LYS A 241 46.34 -55.19 -21.29
CA LYS A 241 46.77 -54.92 -19.92
C LYS A 241 46.05 -53.72 -19.33
N VAL A 242 45.70 -53.83 -18.06
CA VAL A 242 45.18 -52.72 -17.26
C VAL A 242 46.34 -52.04 -16.55
N ILE A 243 46.55 -50.76 -16.84
CA ILE A 243 47.62 -49.92 -16.32
C ILE A 243 47.06 -49.06 -15.17
N PRO A 244 47.51 -49.27 -13.92
CA PRO A 244 47.10 -48.44 -12.79
C PRO A 244 47.53 -46.98 -12.96
N THR A 245 46.62 -46.06 -12.64
CA THR A 245 46.86 -44.61 -12.72
C THR A 245 45.99 -43.84 -11.72
N LEU A 246 45.97 -42.51 -11.84
CA LEU A 246 45.12 -41.61 -11.08
C LEU A 246 44.05 -40.99 -11.98
N GLY A 247 42.83 -40.97 -11.46
CA GLY A 247 41.70 -40.23 -11.99
C GLY A 247 41.43 -38.94 -11.22
N VAL A 248 40.76 -38.00 -11.87
CA VAL A 248 40.24 -36.76 -11.27
C VAL A 248 38.90 -36.40 -11.92
N ARG A 249 37.96 -35.86 -11.11
CA ARG A 249 36.65 -35.44 -11.61
C ARG A 249 36.73 -34.04 -12.19
N THR A 250 35.92 -33.74 -13.20
CA THR A 250 35.77 -32.38 -13.74
C THR A 250 34.39 -31.85 -13.43
N LEU A 251 34.32 -30.58 -13.04
CA LEU A 251 33.11 -29.88 -12.63
C LEU A 251 32.80 -28.76 -13.62
N LEU A 252 31.51 -28.58 -13.91
CA LEU A 252 30.99 -27.33 -14.44
C LEU A 252 30.59 -26.46 -13.27
N VAL A 253 31.25 -25.32 -13.13
CA VAL A 253 31.09 -24.41 -12.00
C VAL A 253 30.66 -23.03 -12.47
N ALA A 254 30.00 -22.30 -11.59
CA ALA A 254 29.60 -20.91 -11.75
C ALA A 254 30.08 -20.09 -10.56
N ARG A 255 30.20 -18.79 -10.76
CA ARG A 255 30.29 -17.87 -9.63
C ARG A 255 28.98 -17.87 -8.83
N LYS A 256 29.05 -17.60 -7.53
CA LYS A 256 27.93 -17.55 -6.58
C LYS A 256 26.91 -16.46 -6.91
N ASP A 257 27.36 -15.39 -7.57
CA ASP A 257 26.56 -14.25 -8.01
C ASP A 257 25.91 -14.46 -9.39
N VAL A 258 26.12 -15.61 -10.04
CA VAL A 258 25.31 -15.98 -11.21
C VAL A 258 23.85 -16.11 -10.77
N PRO A 259 22.89 -15.43 -11.43
CA PRO A 259 21.50 -15.46 -10.99
C PRO A 259 20.96 -16.89 -10.89
N LYS A 260 20.18 -17.16 -9.84
CA LYS A 260 19.67 -18.52 -9.55
C LYS A 260 18.95 -19.12 -10.76
N HIS A 261 18.13 -18.34 -11.44
CA HIS A 261 17.38 -18.79 -12.62
C HIS A 261 18.28 -19.22 -13.79
N VAL A 262 19.45 -18.59 -13.96
CA VAL A 262 20.41 -18.93 -15.02
C VAL A 262 20.99 -20.32 -14.74
N ALA A 263 21.51 -20.53 -13.54
CA ALA A 263 22.07 -21.83 -13.14
C ALA A 263 21.01 -22.94 -13.18
N TYR A 264 19.76 -22.66 -12.77
CA TYR A 264 18.63 -23.60 -12.89
C TYR A 264 18.37 -23.98 -14.35
N LYS A 265 18.24 -22.99 -15.25
CA LYS A 265 18.01 -23.23 -16.68
C LYS A 265 19.15 -23.99 -17.35
N ILE A 266 20.40 -23.74 -16.94
CA ILE A 266 21.57 -24.48 -17.41
C ILE A 266 21.52 -25.93 -16.93
N ALA A 267 21.30 -26.18 -15.63
CA ALA A 267 21.15 -27.52 -15.08
C ALA A 267 19.99 -28.29 -15.74
N LYS A 268 18.85 -27.63 -15.92
CA LYS A 268 17.69 -28.17 -16.66
C LYS A 268 18.05 -28.50 -18.10
N THR A 269 18.79 -27.64 -18.80
CA THR A 269 19.24 -27.90 -20.17
C THR A 269 20.13 -29.14 -20.26
N ILE A 270 21.01 -29.33 -19.27
CA ILE A 270 21.90 -30.49 -19.19
C ILE A 270 21.11 -31.78 -18.95
N PHE A 271 20.18 -31.78 -17.99
CA PHE A 271 19.58 -33.03 -17.50
C PHE A 271 18.20 -33.36 -18.09
N THR A 272 17.43 -32.40 -18.61
CA THR A 272 16.13 -32.64 -19.26
C THR A 272 16.25 -32.64 -20.78
N ALA A 273 17.30 -33.25 -21.31
CA ALA A 273 17.48 -33.39 -22.75
C ALA A 273 16.39 -34.28 -23.36
N SER A 274 16.01 -34.00 -24.61
CA SER A 274 14.87 -34.65 -25.28
C SER A 274 15.04 -36.15 -25.54
N SER A 275 16.24 -36.69 -25.35
CA SER A 275 16.56 -38.12 -25.44
C SER A 275 17.65 -38.48 -24.42
N PRO A 276 17.63 -39.68 -23.82
CA PRO A 276 18.76 -40.23 -23.05
C PRO A 276 20.07 -40.28 -23.86
N ASP A 277 19.97 -40.24 -25.20
CA ASP A 277 21.11 -40.24 -26.10
C ASP A 277 21.74 -38.87 -26.36
N ASP A 278 21.20 -37.79 -25.81
CA ASP A 278 21.76 -36.45 -25.98
C ASP A 278 23.18 -36.36 -25.39
N SER A 279 24.10 -35.82 -26.20
CA SER A 279 25.48 -35.53 -25.83
C SER A 279 25.66 -34.85 -24.47
N LEU A 280 24.77 -33.93 -24.06
CA LEU A 280 24.88 -33.30 -22.74
C LEU A 280 24.47 -34.26 -21.62
N HIS A 281 23.36 -34.97 -21.78
CA HIS A 281 22.87 -35.89 -20.75
C HIS A 281 23.83 -37.07 -20.53
N LYS A 282 24.53 -37.51 -21.58
CA LYS A 282 25.56 -38.55 -21.52
C LYS A 282 26.84 -38.09 -20.80
N GLU A 283 27.26 -36.85 -21.04
CA GLU A 283 28.54 -36.32 -20.55
C GLU A 283 28.47 -35.75 -19.13
N PHE A 284 27.28 -35.48 -18.60
CA PHE A 284 27.10 -34.92 -17.25
C PHE A 284 26.44 -35.90 -16.28
N ALA A 285 26.75 -35.72 -15.00
CA ALA A 285 26.17 -36.43 -13.87
C ALA A 285 25.82 -35.43 -12.76
N TYR A 286 24.85 -35.81 -11.92
CA TYR A 286 24.49 -35.06 -10.73
C TYR A 286 25.70 -35.01 -9.78
N TYR A 287 26.01 -33.83 -9.26
CA TYR A 287 27.02 -33.67 -8.23
C TYR A 287 26.45 -34.02 -6.84
N ASP A 288 27.22 -34.75 -6.06
CA ASP A 288 26.87 -35.32 -4.75
C ASP A 288 27.24 -34.40 -3.55
N GLY A 289 28.09 -33.39 -3.76
CA GLY A 289 28.49 -32.42 -2.74
C GLY A 289 27.48 -31.27 -2.57
N ASP A 290 26.45 -31.48 -1.76
CA ASP A 290 25.33 -30.53 -1.58
C ASP A 290 25.77 -29.11 -1.15
N GLU A 291 26.77 -28.98 -0.27
CA GLU A 291 27.22 -27.67 0.26
C GLU A 291 27.87 -26.75 -0.79
N ASP A 292 28.42 -27.35 -1.85
CA ASP A 292 29.12 -26.64 -2.92
C ASP A 292 28.22 -26.33 -4.11
N LEU A 293 26.97 -26.79 -4.09
CA LEU A 293 26.05 -26.68 -5.23
C LEU A 293 25.50 -25.25 -5.37
N HIS A 294 25.38 -24.78 -6.61
CA HIS A 294 24.79 -23.47 -6.90
C HIS A 294 23.30 -23.50 -6.56
N ALA A 295 22.76 -22.46 -5.92
CA ALA A 295 21.37 -22.43 -5.44
C ALA A 295 20.35 -22.79 -6.54
N GLY A 296 20.51 -22.22 -7.74
CA GLY A 296 19.71 -22.59 -8.91
C GLY A 296 19.81 -24.05 -9.35
N ALA A 297 21.02 -24.62 -9.35
CA ALA A 297 21.20 -26.05 -9.67
C ALA A 297 20.61 -26.93 -8.56
N LYS A 298 20.73 -26.54 -7.28
CA LYS A 298 20.17 -27.26 -6.13
C LYS A 298 18.65 -27.32 -6.21
N MET A 299 18.02 -26.21 -6.58
CA MET A 299 16.58 -26.17 -6.85
C MET A 299 16.18 -27.15 -7.95
N PHE A 300 16.91 -27.19 -9.07
CA PHE A 300 16.66 -28.16 -10.13
C PHE A 300 16.81 -29.62 -9.65
N TYR A 301 17.84 -29.92 -8.86
CA TYR A 301 18.07 -31.28 -8.37
C TYR A 301 16.97 -31.71 -7.39
N LYS A 302 16.46 -30.79 -6.55
CA LYS A 302 15.29 -31.02 -5.69
C LYS A 302 14.04 -31.33 -6.52
N ASP A 303 13.79 -30.58 -7.60
CA ASP A 303 12.65 -30.83 -8.50
C ASP A 303 12.70 -32.23 -9.15
N GLN A 304 13.90 -32.75 -9.41
CA GLN A 304 14.12 -34.10 -9.97
C GLN A 304 14.15 -35.20 -8.89
N GLY A 305 13.88 -34.88 -7.63
CA GLY A 305 13.89 -35.84 -6.52
C GLY A 305 15.28 -36.39 -6.19
N LYS A 306 16.35 -35.66 -6.53
CA LYS A 306 17.75 -36.06 -6.23
C LYS A 306 18.23 -35.63 -4.85
N TYR A 307 17.52 -34.69 -4.21
CA TYR A 307 17.74 -34.27 -2.83
C TYR A 307 16.43 -34.28 -2.04
N ASN A 308 16.52 -34.55 -0.74
CA ASN A 308 15.37 -34.48 0.16
C ASN A 308 14.86 -33.05 0.26
N LEU A 309 13.54 -32.89 0.29
CA LEU A 309 12.89 -31.61 0.57
C LEU A 309 13.07 -31.28 2.06
N GLU A 310 13.44 -30.04 2.36
CA GLU A 310 13.52 -29.59 3.75
C GLU A 310 12.12 -29.26 4.27
N PHE A 311 11.96 -29.19 5.60
CA PHE A 311 10.68 -28.81 6.23
C PHE A 311 10.18 -27.44 5.74
N SER A 312 11.10 -26.49 5.50
CA SER A 312 10.84 -25.18 4.91
C SER A 312 10.18 -25.28 3.52
N ASP A 313 10.62 -26.21 2.68
CA ASP A 313 10.05 -26.45 1.35
C ASP A 313 8.61 -26.99 1.44
N LEU A 314 8.34 -27.82 2.46
CA LEU A 314 7.02 -28.39 2.72
C LEU A 314 6.01 -27.32 3.17
N VAL A 315 6.45 -26.42 4.05
CA VAL A 315 5.66 -25.26 4.52
C VAL A 315 5.32 -24.34 3.34
N LEU A 316 6.27 -24.08 2.45
CA LEU A 316 6.04 -23.27 1.26
C LEU A 316 5.01 -23.90 0.32
N ARG A 317 5.06 -25.22 0.12
CA ARG A 317 4.02 -25.95 -0.65
C ARG A 317 2.64 -25.86 -0.01
N PHE A 318 2.56 -25.94 1.32
CA PHE A 318 1.29 -25.77 2.03
C PHE A 318 0.74 -24.34 1.91
N LEU A 319 1.58 -23.31 1.99
CA LEU A 319 1.16 -21.92 1.81
C LEU A 319 0.73 -21.61 0.37
N THR A 320 1.37 -22.22 -0.63
CA THR A 320 1.09 -21.94 -2.04
C THR A 320 -0.11 -22.73 -2.60
N ILE A 321 -0.33 -23.95 -2.14
CA ILE A 321 -1.39 -24.83 -2.65
C ILE A 321 -2.48 -25.07 -1.59
N GLY A 322 -2.09 -25.30 -0.35
CA GLY A 322 -3.02 -25.60 0.75
C GLY A 322 -3.82 -24.39 1.21
N LEU A 323 -3.17 -23.26 1.44
CA LEU A 323 -3.83 -22.05 1.93
C LEU A 323 -4.94 -21.54 0.97
N PRO A 324 -4.73 -21.46 -0.36
CA PRO A 324 -5.80 -21.07 -1.28
C PRO A 324 -6.98 -22.05 -1.26
N VAL A 325 -6.73 -23.35 -1.11
CA VAL A 325 -7.78 -24.37 -1.01
C VAL A 325 -8.58 -24.22 0.29
N VAL A 326 -7.90 -23.95 1.40
CA VAL A 326 -8.55 -23.68 2.70
C VAL A 326 -9.37 -22.41 2.65
N VAL A 327 -8.85 -21.34 2.03
CA VAL A 327 -9.60 -20.09 1.84
C VAL A 327 -10.80 -20.29 0.91
N ALA A 328 -10.66 -21.05 -0.17
CA ALA A 328 -11.76 -21.38 -1.07
C ALA A 328 -12.85 -22.20 -0.36
N LEU A 329 -12.46 -23.19 0.45
CA LEU A 329 -13.37 -23.98 1.29
C LEU A 329 -14.07 -23.11 2.35
N PHE A 330 -13.33 -22.20 3.00
CA PHE A 330 -13.90 -21.26 3.97
C PHE A 330 -14.92 -20.32 3.31
N LEU A 331 -14.61 -19.78 2.13
CA LEU A 331 -15.53 -18.94 1.37
C LEU A 331 -16.77 -19.70 0.89
N LEU A 332 -16.62 -20.98 0.51
CA LEU A 332 -17.74 -21.86 0.17
C LEU A 332 -18.64 -22.15 1.38
N LEU A 333 -18.04 -22.48 2.53
CA LEU A 333 -18.78 -22.83 3.75
C LEU A 333 -19.51 -21.62 4.36
N TYR A 334 -18.94 -20.42 4.28
CA TYR A 334 -19.50 -19.21 4.90
C TYR A 334 -20.20 -18.24 3.91
N TRP A 335 -20.49 -18.71 2.70
CA TRP A 335 -21.08 -17.92 1.60
C TRP A 335 -22.33 -17.12 2.00
N LYS A 336 -23.20 -17.70 2.85
CA LYS A 336 -24.44 -17.03 3.32
C LYS A 336 -24.15 -15.78 4.17
N HIS A 337 -23.11 -15.81 5.01
CA HIS A 337 -22.72 -14.67 5.86
C HIS A 337 -22.01 -13.60 5.04
N VAL A 338 -21.11 -14.01 4.14
CA VAL A 338 -20.43 -13.10 3.20
C VAL A 338 -21.44 -12.35 2.33
N ARG A 339 -22.49 -13.04 1.85
CA ARG A 339 -23.58 -12.45 1.04
C ARG A 339 -24.37 -11.37 1.79
N ASN A 340 -24.64 -11.56 3.08
CA ASN A 340 -25.35 -10.55 3.88
C ASN A 340 -24.44 -9.33 4.18
N MET A 341 -23.16 -9.55 4.46
CA MET A 341 -22.18 -8.48 4.65
C MET A 341 -21.96 -7.63 3.39
N TYR A 342 -22.00 -8.27 2.21
CA TYR A 342 -21.90 -7.60 0.90
C TYR A 342 -23.03 -6.58 0.65
N ARG A 343 -24.20 -6.74 1.26
CA ARG A 343 -25.36 -5.86 1.04
C ARG A 343 -25.37 -4.61 1.92
N TRP A 344 -24.61 -4.57 3.00
CA TRP A 344 -24.75 -3.54 4.06
C TRP A 344 -23.67 -2.44 4.04
N ASN A 345 -22.51 -2.67 3.43
CA ASN A 345 -21.43 -1.68 3.48
C ASN A 345 -20.64 -1.62 2.15
N ILE A 346 -20.74 -0.48 1.46
CA ILE A 346 -19.99 -0.20 0.22
C ILE A 346 -18.47 -0.27 0.46
N TYR A 347 -17.99 0.17 1.62
CA TYR A 347 -16.57 0.14 1.97
C TYR A 347 -16.06 -1.29 2.14
N PHE A 348 -16.89 -2.18 2.69
CA PHE A 348 -16.54 -3.60 2.81
C PHE A 348 -16.42 -4.26 1.43
N ARG A 349 -17.34 -3.95 0.50
CA ARG A 349 -17.27 -4.44 -0.90
C ARG A 349 -16.02 -3.98 -1.62
N LEU A 350 -15.70 -2.69 -1.53
CA LEU A 350 -14.51 -2.12 -2.15
C LEU A 350 -13.22 -2.70 -1.55
N SER A 351 -13.18 -2.86 -0.22
CA SER A 351 -12.03 -3.46 0.48
C SER A 351 -11.85 -4.94 0.12
N PHE A 352 -12.94 -5.69 -0.02
CA PHE A 352 -12.89 -7.10 -0.41
C PHE A 352 -12.40 -7.29 -1.85
N ILE A 353 -12.92 -6.51 -2.80
CA ILE A 353 -12.48 -6.53 -4.21
C ILE A 353 -10.99 -6.15 -4.31
N LEU A 354 -10.55 -5.17 -3.51
CA LEU A 354 -9.14 -4.80 -3.43
C LEU A 354 -8.27 -5.98 -2.97
N ILE A 355 -8.60 -6.57 -1.81
CA ILE A 355 -7.83 -7.66 -1.23
C ILE A 355 -7.75 -8.81 -2.24
N LEU A 356 -8.84 -9.09 -2.96
CA LEU A 356 -8.87 -10.09 -4.01
C LEU A 356 -7.90 -9.77 -5.15
N PHE A 357 -7.92 -8.56 -5.71
CA PHE A 357 -6.99 -8.16 -6.77
C PHE A 357 -5.53 -8.18 -6.32
N PHE A 358 -5.27 -7.74 -5.10
CA PHE A 358 -3.94 -7.74 -4.51
C PHE A 358 -3.42 -9.17 -4.32
N VAL A 359 -4.25 -10.08 -3.80
CA VAL A 359 -3.89 -11.49 -3.61
C VAL A 359 -3.68 -12.18 -4.96
N ILE A 360 -4.60 -12.01 -5.92
CA ILE A 360 -4.47 -12.59 -7.27
C ILE A 360 -3.21 -12.07 -7.96
N GLY A 361 -2.95 -10.77 -7.85
CA GLY A 361 -1.76 -10.13 -8.41
C GLY A 361 -0.45 -10.62 -7.79
N THR A 362 -0.40 -10.73 -6.46
CA THR A 362 0.78 -11.24 -5.72
C THR A 362 1.04 -12.72 -6.00
N VAL A 363 0.00 -13.54 -5.96
CA VAL A 363 0.11 -14.99 -6.25
C VAL A 363 0.47 -15.22 -7.71
N GLY A 364 -0.10 -14.43 -8.62
CA GLY A 364 0.19 -14.50 -10.04
C GLY A 364 1.63 -14.10 -10.36
N THR A 365 2.12 -12.98 -9.81
CA THR A 365 3.52 -12.57 -9.97
C THR A 365 4.46 -13.61 -9.40
N TYR A 366 4.23 -14.13 -8.18
CA TYR A 366 4.98 -15.26 -7.64
C TYR A 366 5.00 -16.47 -8.62
N TYR A 367 3.84 -16.93 -9.06
CA TYR A 367 3.74 -18.14 -9.87
C TYR A 367 4.47 -18.02 -11.21
N PHE A 368 4.35 -16.87 -11.87
CA PHE A 368 4.95 -16.64 -13.19
C PHE A 368 6.41 -16.17 -13.12
N GLU A 369 6.82 -15.47 -12.05
CA GLU A 369 8.15 -14.84 -11.96
C GLU A 369 9.17 -15.59 -11.12
N ARG A 370 8.77 -16.50 -10.21
CA ARG A 370 9.68 -17.18 -9.27
C ARG A 370 10.89 -17.85 -9.93
N ASP A 371 10.73 -18.32 -11.17
CA ASP A 371 11.77 -19.05 -11.90
C ASP A 371 12.68 -18.13 -12.73
N VAL A 372 12.44 -16.81 -12.72
CA VAL A 372 13.14 -15.85 -13.60
C VAL A 372 13.57 -14.58 -12.87
N ASN A 373 12.87 -14.18 -11.80
CA ASN A 373 13.11 -12.93 -11.08
C ASN A 373 13.21 -13.16 -9.57
N GLU A 374 14.36 -12.79 -9.00
CA GLU A 374 14.68 -13.01 -7.58
C GLU A 374 13.74 -12.24 -6.64
N SER A 375 13.16 -11.14 -7.10
CA SER A 375 12.22 -10.32 -6.32
C SER A 375 10.88 -11.03 -6.06
N PHE A 376 10.63 -12.14 -6.76
CA PHE A 376 9.43 -12.97 -6.65
C PHE A 376 9.76 -14.44 -6.36
N GLU A 377 10.96 -14.75 -5.87
CA GLU A 377 11.41 -16.12 -5.62
C GLU A 377 10.51 -16.84 -4.59
N ASP A 378 10.05 -16.11 -3.58
CA ASP A 378 9.16 -16.60 -2.54
C ASP A 378 7.89 -15.75 -2.43
N LEU A 379 6.87 -16.28 -1.75
CA LEU A 379 5.58 -15.60 -1.63
C LEU A 379 5.68 -14.32 -0.79
N LEU A 380 6.59 -14.29 0.19
CA LEU A 380 6.76 -13.16 1.10
C LEU A 380 7.56 -12.05 0.41
N GLY A 381 8.61 -12.41 -0.34
CA GLY A 381 9.29 -11.53 -1.28
C GLY A 381 8.33 -10.97 -2.33
N SER A 382 7.52 -11.81 -2.96
CA SER A 382 6.51 -11.37 -3.95
C SER A 382 5.49 -10.40 -3.34
N PHE A 383 5.03 -10.68 -2.12
CA PHE A 383 4.13 -9.80 -1.36
C PHE A 383 4.79 -8.46 -1.06
N TRP A 384 6.02 -8.47 -0.55
CA TRP A 384 6.77 -7.25 -0.23
C TRP A 384 7.06 -6.42 -1.49
N THR A 385 7.52 -7.05 -2.56
CA THR A 385 7.74 -6.42 -3.87
C THR A 385 6.43 -5.83 -4.42
N THR A 386 5.31 -6.53 -4.23
CA THR A 386 3.98 -6.03 -4.62
C THR A 386 3.55 -4.80 -3.80
N ILE A 387 3.87 -4.73 -2.50
CA ILE A 387 3.66 -3.53 -1.68
C ILE A 387 4.51 -2.37 -2.21
N ILE A 388 5.79 -2.60 -2.49
CA ILE A 388 6.68 -1.57 -3.05
C ILE A 388 6.10 -1.04 -4.37
N TYR A 389 5.60 -1.91 -5.23
CA TYR A 389 4.93 -1.50 -6.47
C TYR A 389 3.72 -0.62 -6.25
N LEU A 390 2.99 -0.87 -5.17
CA LEU A 390 1.77 -0.14 -4.85
C LEU A 390 2.03 1.31 -4.45
N PHE A 391 3.16 1.59 -3.81
CA PHE A 391 3.49 2.90 -3.25
C PHE A 391 4.57 3.67 -4.01
N VAL A 392 5.57 2.97 -4.54
CA VAL A 392 6.79 3.56 -5.12
C VAL A 392 6.83 3.35 -6.64
N GLY A 393 6.23 2.27 -7.13
CA GLY A 393 6.29 1.86 -8.52
C GLY A 393 7.45 0.91 -8.82
N PHE A 394 7.76 0.76 -10.11
CA PHE A 394 8.64 -0.26 -10.68
C PHE A 394 10.13 0.12 -10.62
N GLU A 395 10.74 0.16 -9.43
CA GLU A 395 12.20 0.27 -9.32
C GLU A 395 12.85 -1.10 -9.10
N GLY A 396 13.65 -1.54 -10.08
CA GLY A 396 14.63 -2.63 -9.93
C GLY A 396 14.12 -4.08 -10.01
N SER A 397 12.82 -4.33 -9.94
CA SER A 397 12.28 -5.70 -9.77
C SER A 397 11.25 -6.15 -10.82
N ASN A 398 11.13 -5.47 -11.96
CA ASN A 398 9.99 -5.62 -12.89
C ASN A 398 9.70 -7.06 -13.34
N PRO A 399 8.41 -7.47 -13.42
CA PRO A 399 8.04 -8.78 -13.95
C PRO A 399 8.54 -8.96 -15.38
N ILE A 400 9.26 -10.06 -15.61
CA ILE A 400 9.93 -10.39 -16.86
C ILE A 400 8.98 -11.15 -17.80
N THR A 401 8.13 -12.02 -17.24
CA THR A 401 7.22 -12.90 -17.97
C THR A 401 5.92 -12.21 -18.36
N LEU A 402 5.29 -12.71 -19.43
CA LEU A 402 3.98 -12.21 -19.86
C LEU A 402 2.91 -12.39 -18.76
N GLY A 403 2.94 -13.53 -18.06
CA GLY A 403 2.03 -13.81 -16.95
C GLY A 403 2.22 -12.84 -15.78
N GLY A 404 3.46 -12.61 -15.35
CA GLY A 404 3.78 -11.65 -14.28
C GLY A 404 3.40 -10.21 -14.64
N LYS A 405 3.55 -9.82 -15.91
CA LYS A 405 3.06 -8.52 -16.43
C LYS A 405 1.54 -8.38 -16.32
N ILE A 406 0.78 -9.42 -16.68
CA ILE A 406 -0.69 -9.43 -16.53
C ILE A 406 -1.09 -9.40 -15.03
N SER A 407 -0.42 -10.18 -14.19
CA SER A 407 -0.65 -10.17 -12.74
C SER A 407 -0.39 -8.81 -12.12
N SER A 408 0.60 -8.08 -12.62
CA SER A 408 0.91 -6.71 -12.18
C SER A 408 -0.15 -5.69 -12.59
N LEU A 409 -0.90 -5.96 -13.67
CA LEU A 409 -2.04 -5.13 -14.05
C LEU A 409 -3.16 -5.19 -13.01
N PHE A 410 -3.41 -6.37 -12.42
CA PHE A 410 -4.39 -6.52 -11.34
C PHE A 410 -3.97 -5.76 -10.07
N ILE A 411 -2.67 -5.78 -9.74
CA ILE A 411 -2.10 -4.97 -8.65
C ILE A 411 -2.34 -3.48 -8.93
N LEU A 412 -2.03 -3.02 -10.14
CA LEU A 412 -2.14 -1.62 -10.53
C LEU A 412 -3.61 -1.13 -10.51
N VAL A 413 -4.54 -1.86 -11.11
CA VAL A 413 -5.97 -1.50 -11.11
C VAL A 413 -6.53 -1.49 -9.69
N GLY A 414 -6.16 -2.46 -8.86
CA GLY A 414 -6.54 -2.47 -7.45
C GLY A 414 -5.98 -1.26 -6.69
N SER A 415 -4.71 -0.95 -6.90
CA SER A 415 -4.00 0.12 -6.18
C SER A 415 -4.54 1.52 -6.45
N VAL A 416 -4.76 1.88 -7.72
CA VAL A 416 -5.25 3.20 -8.11
C VAL A 416 -6.67 3.43 -7.57
N GLY A 417 -7.51 2.38 -7.61
CA GLY A 417 -8.86 2.44 -7.05
C GLY A 417 -8.88 2.74 -5.55
N VAL A 418 -7.94 2.17 -4.79
CA VAL A 418 -7.92 2.33 -3.33
C VAL A 418 -7.20 3.57 -2.87
N LEU A 419 -6.05 3.92 -3.44
CA LEU A 419 -5.40 5.20 -3.14
C LEU A 419 -6.32 6.37 -3.50
N GLY A 420 -7.03 6.30 -4.64
CA GLY A 420 -8.01 7.31 -5.02
C GLY A 420 -9.18 7.42 -4.04
N SER A 421 -9.73 6.30 -3.61
CA SER A 421 -10.87 6.27 -2.65
C SER A 421 -10.47 6.76 -1.26
N VAL A 422 -9.33 6.29 -0.74
CA VAL A 422 -8.82 6.68 0.58
C VAL A 422 -8.42 8.15 0.58
N ALA A 423 -7.68 8.62 -0.44
CA ALA A 423 -7.31 10.03 -0.56
C ALA A 423 -8.54 10.94 -0.70
N GLY A 424 -9.56 10.51 -1.46
CA GLY A 424 -10.83 11.22 -1.55
C GLY A 424 -11.54 11.37 -0.21
N ASN A 425 -11.56 10.31 0.60
CA ASN A 425 -12.15 10.35 1.94
C ASN A 425 -11.35 11.20 2.92
N PHE A 426 -10.01 11.12 2.91
CA PHE A 426 -9.18 12.00 3.73
C PHE A 426 -9.36 13.46 3.32
N ALA A 427 -9.37 13.76 2.02
CA ALA A 427 -9.65 15.10 1.53
C ALA A 427 -11.03 15.58 1.99
N ALA A 428 -12.05 14.73 1.95
CA ALA A 428 -13.40 15.06 2.44
C ALA A 428 -13.42 15.39 3.95
N VAL A 429 -12.63 14.69 4.77
CA VAL A 429 -12.49 14.98 6.21
C VAL A 429 -11.83 16.34 6.45
N PHE A 430 -10.85 16.74 5.62
CA PHE A 430 -10.22 18.06 5.72
C PHE A 430 -11.02 19.19 5.06
N LEU A 431 -11.88 18.87 4.08
CA LEU A 431 -12.78 19.80 3.40
C LEU A 431 -14.05 20.09 4.21
N GLN A 432 -14.33 19.36 5.30
CA GLN A 432 -15.35 19.77 6.25
C GLN A 432 -14.88 21.04 6.95
N GLU A 433 -15.33 22.20 6.46
CA GLU A 433 -15.27 23.46 7.18
C GLU A 433 -15.90 23.25 8.56
N LYS A 434 -15.06 23.32 9.61
CA LYS A 434 -15.55 23.32 10.99
C LYS A 434 -16.37 24.59 11.18
N GLY A 435 -17.63 24.44 11.60
CA GLY A 435 -18.52 25.55 11.96
C GLY A 435 -17.92 26.45 13.04
N ASP A 436 -18.59 27.57 13.32
CA ASP A 436 -18.01 28.62 14.15
C ASP A 436 -17.64 28.15 15.56
N LYS A 437 -16.49 28.62 16.06
CA LYS A 437 -16.13 28.45 17.46
C LYS A 437 -16.89 29.47 18.30
N ILE A 438 -17.87 28.98 19.05
CA ILE A 438 -18.72 29.80 19.91
C ILE A 438 -17.95 30.37 21.11
N PRO A 439 -18.12 31.65 21.46
CA PRO A 439 -17.52 32.28 22.65
C PRO A 439 -17.81 31.51 23.95
N MET A 440 -16.76 31.31 24.77
CA MET A 440 -16.82 30.44 25.95
C MET A 440 -17.80 30.90 27.04
N ASP A 441 -18.14 32.19 27.10
CA ASP A 441 -19.00 32.79 28.12
C ASP A 441 -20.34 33.32 27.59
N SER A 442 -20.76 32.92 26.39
CA SER A 442 -22.03 33.43 25.83
C SER A 442 -23.23 33.05 26.69
N ARG A 443 -24.02 34.08 27.02
CA ARG A 443 -25.27 34.07 27.79
C ARG A 443 -26.19 35.11 27.18
N ASP A 444 -27.50 34.91 27.31
CA ASP A 444 -28.54 35.85 26.84
C ASP A 444 -28.53 36.10 25.32
N HIS A 445 -27.95 35.18 24.54
CA HIS A 445 -27.98 35.17 23.07
C HIS A 445 -29.34 34.70 22.53
N ILE A 446 -29.57 34.88 21.23
CA ILE A 446 -30.75 34.38 20.52
C ILE A 446 -30.33 33.20 19.65
N VAL A 447 -31.08 32.10 19.69
CA VAL A 447 -30.85 30.95 18.81
C VAL A 447 -31.92 30.90 17.73
N ILE A 448 -31.52 30.69 16.47
CA ILE A 448 -32.41 30.49 15.34
C ILE A 448 -32.20 29.05 14.83
N CYS A 449 -33.23 28.22 14.91
CA CYS A 449 -33.23 26.85 14.42
C CYS A 449 -33.93 26.75 13.06
N TYR A 450 -33.46 25.81 12.22
CA TYR A 450 -33.99 25.56 10.88
C TYR A 450 -33.98 26.80 9.98
N TRP A 451 -32.80 27.41 9.89
CA TRP A 451 -32.62 28.57 9.02
C TRP A 451 -33.13 28.33 7.59
N ASN A 452 -33.88 29.30 7.07
CA ASN A 452 -34.35 29.35 5.69
C ASN A 452 -34.22 30.78 5.14
N ASN A 453 -34.77 31.06 3.96
CA ASN A 453 -34.70 32.36 3.29
C ASN A 453 -35.23 33.54 4.14
N ARG A 454 -36.07 33.30 5.15
CA ARG A 454 -36.62 34.31 6.06
C ARG A 454 -35.70 34.63 7.23
N GLY A 455 -34.74 33.76 7.53
CA GLY A 455 -33.76 33.98 8.60
C GLY A 455 -32.98 35.27 8.41
N ASP A 456 -32.65 35.62 7.15
CA ASP A 456 -31.91 36.84 6.83
C ASP A 456 -32.66 38.11 7.23
N ASP A 457 -33.97 38.14 6.97
CA ASP A 457 -34.83 39.25 7.38
C ASP A 457 -34.94 39.31 8.90
N ILE A 458 -35.05 38.17 9.59
CA ILE A 458 -35.08 38.14 11.06
C ILE A 458 -33.79 38.72 11.65
N VAL A 459 -32.62 38.34 11.13
CA VAL A 459 -31.34 38.92 11.59
C VAL A 459 -31.30 40.43 11.32
N ARG A 460 -31.71 40.88 10.12
CA ARG A 460 -31.75 42.30 9.77
C ARG A 460 -32.66 43.09 10.71
N GLU A 461 -33.87 42.63 10.97
CA GLU A 461 -34.84 43.32 11.86
C GLU A 461 -34.39 43.29 13.32
N LEU A 462 -33.84 42.16 13.80
CA LEU A 462 -33.30 42.08 15.16
C LEU A 462 -32.20 43.11 15.39
N ARG A 463 -31.35 43.35 14.39
CA ARG A 463 -30.25 44.33 14.46
C ARG A 463 -30.73 45.77 14.52
N HIS A 464 -31.93 46.06 14.02
CA HIS A 464 -32.57 47.39 14.14
C HIS A 464 -33.38 47.57 15.42
N SER A 465 -33.67 46.50 16.16
CA SER A 465 -34.41 46.57 17.41
C SER A 465 -33.54 47.03 18.60
N GLU A 466 -34.10 47.85 19.50
CA GLU A 466 -33.38 48.38 20.68
C GLU A 466 -32.84 47.25 21.60
N HIS A 467 -33.56 46.13 21.67
CA HIS A 467 -33.25 44.99 22.55
C HIS A 467 -32.48 43.85 21.86
N GLY A 468 -32.33 43.89 20.54
CA GLY A 468 -31.70 42.83 19.73
C GLY A 468 -30.43 43.26 18.99
N LYS A 469 -30.16 44.57 18.88
CA LYS A 469 -28.99 45.11 18.16
C LYS A 469 -27.64 44.53 18.61
N ASP A 470 -27.47 44.35 19.92
CA ASP A 470 -26.21 43.89 20.53
C ASP A 470 -26.25 42.39 20.92
N ALA A 471 -27.35 41.69 20.64
CA ALA A 471 -27.48 40.29 21.00
C ALA A 471 -26.69 39.39 20.04
N ALA A 472 -25.87 38.49 20.58
CA ALA A 472 -25.28 37.43 19.77
C ALA A 472 -26.37 36.52 19.20
N ILE A 473 -26.26 36.10 17.94
CA ILE A 473 -27.27 35.28 17.25
C ILE A 473 -26.62 33.97 16.78
N TYR A 474 -27.13 32.84 17.23
CA TYR A 474 -26.60 31.52 16.86
C TYR A 474 -27.58 30.84 15.91
N VAL A 475 -27.09 30.45 14.74
CA VAL A 475 -27.89 29.88 13.68
C VAL A 475 -27.60 28.38 13.60
N LEU A 476 -28.58 27.55 13.91
CA LEU A 476 -28.54 26.10 13.74
C LEU A 476 -29.20 25.70 12.41
N HIS A 477 -28.44 25.04 11.53
CA HIS A 477 -28.92 24.61 10.22
C HIS A 477 -28.26 23.32 9.73
N GLU A 478 -28.97 22.52 8.93
CA GLU A 478 -28.46 21.23 8.42
C GLU A 478 -27.65 21.39 7.10
N GLY A 479 -27.87 22.47 6.36
CA GLY A 479 -27.15 22.76 5.11
C GLY A 479 -27.88 23.75 4.21
N GLY A 480 -27.35 23.99 3.00
CA GLY A 480 -28.05 24.79 1.97
C GLY A 480 -27.91 26.32 2.10
N ILE A 481 -26.99 26.81 2.92
CA ILE A 481 -26.76 28.24 3.13
C ILE A 481 -25.34 28.58 2.69
N ASP A 482 -25.17 29.71 2.00
CA ASP A 482 -23.87 30.32 1.74
C ASP A 482 -23.50 31.26 2.90
N GLU A 483 -22.92 30.69 3.96
CA GLU A 483 -22.48 31.46 5.14
C GLU A 483 -21.50 32.57 4.76
N GLY A 484 -20.63 32.34 3.76
CA GLY A 484 -19.65 33.31 3.29
C GLY A 484 -20.29 34.54 2.66
N ALA A 485 -21.37 34.37 1.91
CA ALA A 485 -22.16 35.48 1.37
C ALA A 485 -22.89 36.25 2.48
N LEU A 486 -23.45 35.56 3.48
CA LEU A 486 -24.15 36.19 4.59
C LEU A 486 -23.21 37.02 5.47
N ARG A 487 -22.02 36.50 5.80
CA ARG A 487 -21.01 37.19 6.62
C ARG A 487 -20.52 38.52 6.03
N LYS A 488 -20.65 38.73 4.71
CA LYS A 488 -20.27 39.99 4.05
C LYS A 488 -21.25 41.13 4.34
N LYS A 489 -22.46 40.82 4.80
CA LYS A 489 -23.47 41.83 5.11
C LYS A 489 -23.13 42.50 6.44
N SER A 490 -23.26 43.83 6.51
CA SER A 490 -22.86 44.63 7.68
C SER A 490 -23.56 44.23 8.98
N TYR A 491 -24.81 43.75 8.88
CA TYR A 491 -25.64 43.36 10.02
C TYR A 491 -25.40 41.92 10.53
N TYR A 492 -24.45 41.17 9.95
CA TYR A 492 -24.07 39.82 10.41
C TYR A 492 -22.94 39.79 11.44
N GLN A 493 -22.58 40.93 12.03
CA GLN A 493 -21.69 40.93 13.19
C GLN A 493 -22.30 40.13 14.35
N ASP A 494 -21.47 39.37 15.05
CA ASP A 494 -21.84 38.48 16.17
C ASP A 494 -22.95 37.46 15.83
N VAL A 495 -23.01 37.04 14.56
CA VAL A 495 -23.81 35.90 14.09
C VAL A 495 -22.89 34.69 13.91
N PHE A 496 -23.22 33.60 14.60
CA PHE A 496 -22.42 32.37 14.61
C PHE A 496 -23.22 31.22 13.98
N PHE A 497 -22.64 30.54 13.01
CA PHE A 497 -23.27 29.43 12.30
C PHE A 497 -22.82 28.09 12.86
N LEU A 498 -23.80 27.24 13.15
CA LEU A 498 -23.65 25.89 13.65
C LEU A 498 -24.34 24.94 12.69
N ARG A 499 -23.54 24.16 11.99
CA ARG A 499 -24.04 23.22 11.00
C ARG A 499 -24.33 21.85 11.63
N ASP A 500 -25.54 21.69 12.15
CA ASP A 500 -26.00 20.47 12.83
C ASP A 500 -27.54 20.40 12.85
N ASP A 501 -28.09 19.23 13.16
CA ASP A 501 -29.53 18.98 13.26
C ASP A 501 -30.11 19.60 14.56
N PRO A 502 -31.04 20.57 14.47
CA PRO A 502 -31.66 21.20 15.64
C PRO A 502 -32.50 20.27 16.54
N THR A 503 -32.74 19.00 16.17
CA THR A 503 -33.32 17.99 17.06
C THR A 503 -32.28 17.25 17.91
N SER A 504 -31.00 17.34 17.55
CA SER A 504 -29.91 16.66 18.24
C SER A 504 -29.59 17.33 19.58
N SER A 505 -29.44 16.52 20.63
CA SER A 505 -29.03 17.02 21.94
C SER A 505 -27.63 17.66 21.92
N GLU A 506 -26.73 17.16 21.05
CA GLU A 506 -25.37 17.71 20.89
C GLU A 506 -25.41 19.07 20.22
N ALA A 507 -26.19 19.22 19.15
CA ALA A 507 -26.40 20.49 18.45
C ALA A 507 -26.95 21.58 19.39
N LEU A 508 -28.01 21.25 20.13
CA LEU A 508 -28.64 22.16 21.10
C LEU A 508 -27.70 22.53 22.26
N GLN A 509 -26.83 21.60 22.67
CA GLN A 509 -25.80 21.86 23.68
C GLN A 509 -24.68 22.76 23.14
N ASN A 510 -24.21 22.53 21.92
CA ASN A 510 -23.21 23.35 21.25
C ASN A 510 -23.74 24.78 21.05
N ALA A 511 -25.00 24.93 20.65
CA ALA A 511 -25.70 26.21 20.55
C ALA A 511 -26.06 26.84 21.90
N ARG A 512 -25.80 26.15 23.02
CA ARG A 512 -26.04 26.64 24.39
C ARG A 512 -27.48 27.12 24.57
N VAL A 513 -28.43 26.36 24.05
CA VAL A 513 -29.84 26.77 23.99
C VAL A 513 -30.42 27.02 25.39
N ILE A 514 -29.98 26.29 26.41
CA ILE A 514 -30.47 26.48 27.79
C ILE A 514 -30.02 27.83 28.38
N GLN A 515 -28.90 28.38 27.92
CA GLN A 515 -28.36 29.66 28.37
C GLN A 515 -28.83 30.85 27.52
N SER A 516 -29.58 30.59 26.44
CA SER A 516 -30.07 31.63 25.54
C SER A 516 -31.26 32.37 26.15
N LYS A 517 -31.48 33.60 25.70
CA LYS A 517 -32.63 34.42 26.08
C LYS A 517 -33.91 33.90 25.41
N SER A 518 -33.81 33.59 24.13
CA SER A 518 -34.90 33.06 23.32
C SER A 518 -34.39 32.09 22.25
N VAL A 519 -35.32 31.29 21.74
CA VAL A 519 -35.12 30.40 20.59
C VAL A 519 -36.23 30.65 19.59
N ILE A 520 -35.86 30.93 18.35
CA ILE A 520 -36.78 31.06 17.21
C ILE A 520 -36.65 29.78 16.39
N ILE A 521 -37.72 29.01 16.27
CA ILE A 521 -37.76 27.79 15.47
C ILE A 521 -38.59 28.08 14.22
N LEU A 522 -37.93 28.12 13.08
CA LEU A 522 -38.58 28.39 11.80
C LEU A 522 -39.14 27.09 11.21
N SER A 523 -40.30 27.19 10.56
CA SER A 523 -40.81 26.06 9.77
C SER A 523 -40.13 26.05 8.40
N ASP A 524 -39.83 24.89 7.83
CA ASP A 524 -39.38 24.82 6.43
C ASP A 524 -40.55 24.51 5.50
N ALA A 525 -41.03 25.51 4.76
CA ALA A 525 -42.12 25.32 3.81
C ALA A 525 -41.79 24.35 2.66
N ASN A 526 -40.51 24.03 2.43
CA ASN A 526 -40.07 23.07 1.43
C ASN A 526 -40.03 21.62 1.97
N ASN A 527 -40.22 21.43 3.27
CA ASN A 527 -40.31 20.10 3.89
C ASN A 527 -41.72 19.53 3.67
N ASP A 528 -41.82 18.22 3.38
CA ASP A 528 -43.10 17.51 3.23
C ASP A 528 -43.99 17.62 4.48
N LYS A 529 -43.38 17.73 5.67
CA LYS A 529 -44.07 17.84 6.96
C LYS A 529 -43.35 18.83 7.90
N PRO A 530 -43.57 20.15 7.74
CA PRO A 530 -42.83 21.17 8.49
C PRO A 530 -43.17 21.19 9.99
N ASP A 531 -44.45 21.11 10.36
CA ASP A 531 -44.89 21.30 11.74
C ASP A 531 -44.36 20.23 12.72
N PRO A 532 -44.35 18.92 12.37
CA PRO A 532 -43.72 17.91 13.22
C PRO A 532 -42.26 18.21 13.54
N GLN A 533 -41.48 18.73 12.59
CA GLN A 533 -40.07 19.08 12.78
C GLN A 533 -39.93 20.21 13.83
N THR A 534 -40.72 21.28 13.69
CA THR A 534 -40.78 22.37 14.68
C THR A 534 -41.15 21.83 16.08
N ILE A 535 -42.18 20.98 16.16
CA ILE A 535 -42.68 20.42 17.43
C ILE A 535 -41.64 19.52 18.10
N ILE A 536 -40.93 18.69 17.33
CA ILE A 536 -39.87 17.83 17.84
C ILE A 536 -38.72 18.68 18.40
N CYS A 537 -38.33 19.75 17.72
CA CYS A 537 -37.31 20.67 18.20
C CYS A 537 -37.74 21.37 19.52
N CYS A 538 -39.00 21.81 19.62
CA CYS A 538 -39.57 22.33 20.87
C CYS A 538 -39.43 21.30 22.00
N LEU A 539 -39.82 20.05 21.74
CA LEU A 539 -39.78 18.97 22.72
C LEU A 539 -38.35 18.65 23.16
N ALA A 540 -37.39 18.65 22.22
CA ALA A 540 -35.98 18.41 22.51
C ALA A 540 -35.43 19.48 23.47
N ILE A 541 -35.71 20.75 23.20
CA ILE A 541 -35.29 21.88 24.04
C ILE A 541 -35.96 21.82 25.41
N ASP A 542 -37.27 21.57 25.46
CA ASP A 542 -38.03 21.49 26.72
C ASP A 542 -37.54 20.34 27.61
N LYS A 543 -37.29 19.17 27.02
CA LYS A 543 -36.72 18.02 27.72
C LYS A 543 -35.31 18.32 28.25
N MET A 544 -34.47 18.97 27.44
CA MET A 544 -33.13 19.37 27.84
C MET A 544 -33.17 20.38 29.00
N ALA A 545 -34.08 21.36 28.97
CA ALA A 545 -34.28 22.32 30.05
C ALA A 545 -34.74 21.63 31.35
N LYS A 546 -35.72 20.73 31.28
CA LYS A 546 -36.19 19.94 32.43
C LYS A 546 -35.09 19.06 33.02
N ALA A 547 -34.26 18.44 32.18
CA ALA A 547 -33.11 17.65 32.63
C ALA A 547 -32.05 18.53 33.32
N HIS A 548 -31.82 19.74 32.80
CA HIS A 548 -30.90 20.70 33.40
C HIS A 548 -31.34 21.09 34.82
N VAL A 549 -32.63 21.39 35.02
CA VAL A 549 -33.21 21.71 36.34
C VAL A 549 -33.05 20.54 37.32
N ARG A 550 -33.31 19.30 36.89
CA ARG A 550 -33.17 18.10 37.73
C ARG A 550 -31.74 17.81 38.17
N SER A 551 -30.74 18.27 37.40
CA SER A 551 -29.33 18.00 37.68
C SER A 551 -28.75 18.80 38.86
N GLY A 552 -29.53 19.69 39.49
CA GLY A 552 -29.13 20.39 40.73
C GLY A 552 -28.00 21.41 40.56
N LYS A 553 -27.57 21.72 39.33
CA LYS A 553 -26.64 22.83 39.05
C LYS A 553 -27.34 24.12 39.46
N LYS A 554 -26.78 24.83 40.47
CA LYS A 554 -27.28 26.11 40.99
C LYS A 554 -27.64 27.03 39.82
N ILE A 555 -28.94 27.20 39.59
CA ILE A 555 -29.47 28.32 38.83
C ILE A 555 -29.39 29.50 39.79
N ASP A 556 -28.71 30.56 39.33
CA ASP A 556 -28.70 31.85 40.02
C ASP A 556 -30.16 32.24 40.31
N SER A 557 -30.52 32.60 41.54
CA SER A 557 -31.92 32.67 42.01
C SER A 557 -32.81 33.65 41.24
N ASN A 558 -32.23 34.47 40.35
CA ASN A 558 -32.92 35.40 39.44
C ASN A 558 -33.00 34.92 37.96
N LYS A 559 -32.61 33.67 37.63
CA LYS A 559 -32.49 33.21 36.24
C LYS A 559 -33.59 32.24 35.80
N LYS A 560 -34.11 32.44 34.58
CA LYS A 560 -35.06 31.52 33.93
C LYS A 560 -34.42 30.15 33.72
N SER A 561 -35.15 29.09 34.07
CA SER A 561 -34.72 27.69 33.93
C SER A 561 -34.84 27.12 32.51
N LYS A 562 -35.35 27.91 31.57
CA LYS A 562 -35.65 27.55 30.19
C LYS A 562 -35.65 28.82 29.33
N PRO A 563 -35.14 28.78 28.09
CA PRO A 563 -35.25 29.92 27.16
C PRO A 563 -36.71 30.14 26.73
N HIS A 564 -37.02 31.34 26.24
CA HIS A 564 -38.34 31.62 25.66
C HIS A 564 -38.43 31.06 24.24
N ILE A 565 -39.27 30.06 24.00
CA ILE A 565 -39.35 29.33 22.73
C ILE A 565 -40.48 29.91 21.87
N ILE A 566 -40.13 30.45 20.71
CA ILE A 566 -41.05 30.90 19.66
C ILE A 566 -41.03 29.87 18.53
N ALA A 567 -42.16 29.21 18.31
CA ALA A 567 -42.32 28.18 17.29
C ALA A 567 -43.18 28.66 16.12
N GLU A 568 -42.64 28.62 14.91
CA GLU A 568 -43.42 28.86 13.70
C GLU A 568 -44.09 27.56 13.21
N LEU A 569 -45.39 27.63 12.92
CA LEU A 569 -46.17 26.54 12.33
C LEU A 569 -46.88 27.00 11.05
N MET A 570 -47.07 26.07 10.14
CA MET A 570 -47.87 26.23 8.93
C MET A 570 -49.35 25.99 9.21
N ASP A 571 -49.69 24.93 9.97
CA ASP A 571 -51.06 24.60 10.36
C ASP A 571 -51.36 25.06 11.79
N ARG A 572 -52.44 25.84 11.94
CA ARG A 572 -52.94 26.30 13.24
C ARG A 572 -53.45 25.14 14.11
N GLY A 573 -53.92 24.04 13.51
CA GLY A 573 -54.39 22.85 14.22
C GLY A 573 -53.32 22.23 15.12
N ASN A 574 -52.04 22.43 14.79
CA ASN A 574 -50.90 21.90 15.53
C ASN A 574 -50.46 22.78 16.71
N ARG A 575 -51.13 23.92 16.94
CA ARG A 575 -50.75 24.88 17.98
C ARG A 575 -50.72 24.27 19.39
N GLU A 576 -51.75 23.49 19.75
CA GLU A 576 -51.82 22.89 21.09
C GLU A 576 -50.74 21.83 21.29
N LEU A 577 -50.38 21.09 20.24
CA LEU A 577 -49.28 20.13 20.26
C LEU A 577 -47.93 20.84 20.47
N ALA A 578 -47.69 21.96 19.77
CA ALA A 578 -46.46 22.75 19.96
C ALA A 578 -46.37 23.32 21.39
N LYS A 579 -47.46 23.81 21.95
CA LYS A 579 -47.50 24.27 23.35
C LYS A 579 -47.22 23.14 24.35
N GLN A 580 -47.80 21.96 24.15
CA GLN A 580 -47.52 20.78 24.97
C GLN A 580 -46.07 20.30 24.84
N ALA A 581 -45.46 20.47 23.66
CA ALA A 581 -44.05 20.21 23.42
C ALA A 581 -43.12 21.27 24.04
N GLY A 582 -43.67 22.35 24.58
CA GLY A 582 -42.92 23.38 25.30
C GLY A 582 -42.71 24.69 24.54
N ALA A 583 -43.39 24.93 23.42
CA ALA A 583 -43.40 26.28 22.83
C ALA A 583 -44.11 27.27 23.78
N ASP A 584 -43.47 28.40 24.07
CA ASP A 584 -44.07 29.48 24.86
C ASP A 584 -44.97 30.36 23.97
N GLU A 585 -44.51 30.61 22.75
CA GLU A 585 -45.24 31.32 21.70
C GLU A 585 -45.33 30.48 20.42
N VAL A 586 -46.48 30.55 19.75
CA VAL A 586 -46.71 29.86 18.48
C VAL A 586 -47.17 30.87 17.45
N VAL A 587 -46.40 31.01 16.39
CA VAL A 587 -46.70 31.89 15.25
C VAL A 587 -47.21 31.03 14.11
N SER A 588 -48.53 31.05 13.88
CA SER A 588 -49.15 30.34 12.75
C SER A 588 -49.16 31.22 11.50
N ALA A 589 -48.11 31.14 10.68
CA ALA A 589 -47.92 32.03 9.54
C ALA A 589 -49.12 32.05 8.56
N GLY A 590 -49.73 30.89 8.29
CA GLY A 590 -50.91 30.79 7.43
C GLY A 590 -52.15 31.51 7.97
N PHE A 591 -52.31 31.55 9.31
CA PHE A 591 -53.44 32.22 9.94
C PHE A 591 -53.34 33.74 9.85
N TYR A 592 -52.16 34.31 10.15
CA TYR A 592 -51.97 35.77 10.08
C TYR A 592 -52.08 36.30 8.66
N ARG A 593 -51.53 35.58 7.66
CA ARG A 593 -51.66 35.94 6.24
C ARG A 593 -53.13 36.04 5.84
N THR A 594 -53.90 35.00 6.13
CA THR A 594 -55.35 34.96 5.83
C THR A 594 -56.10 36.06 6.57
N GLY A 595 -55.80 36.30 7.85
CA GLY A 595 -56.44 37.33 8.66
C GLY A 595 -56.18 38.75 8.15
N ILE A 596 -54.92 39.08 7.82
CA ILE A 596 -54.55 40.38 7.25
C ILE A 596 -55.21 40.57 5.89
N MET A 597 -55.24 39.55 5.03
CA MET A 597 -55.92 39.62 3.73
C MET A 597 -57.43 39.87 3.88
N LEU A 598 -58.09 39.15 4.78
CA LEU A 598 -59.53 39.31 5.03
C LEU A 598 -59.85 40.72 5.53
N GLN A 599 -59.08 41.22 6.50
CA GLN A 599 -59.31 42.57 7.01
C GLN A 599 -58.93 43.63 5.97
N SER A 600 -57.90 43.41 5.14
CA SER A 600 -57.52 44.33 4.06
C SER A 600 -58.56 44.38 2.93
N ALA A 601 -59.34 43.31 2.75
CA ALA A 601 -60.48 43.29 1.82
C ALA A 601 -61.65 44.17 2.32
N LEU A 602 -61.76 44.37 3.64
CA LEU A 602 -62.74 45.25 4.26
C LEU A 602 -62.22 46.68 4.43
N TYR A 603 -60.94 46.82 4.72
CA TYR A 603 -60.25 48.08 5.01
C TYR A 603 -58.97 48.20 4.19
N HIS A 604 -59.05 48.91 3.07
CA HIS A 604 -57.91 49.13 2.17
C HIS A 604 -56.73 49.81 2.90
N GLY A 605 -55.50 49.35 2.61
CA GLY A 605 -54.27 49.87 3.23
C GLY A 605 -53.93 49.28 4.61
N LEU A 606 -54.77 48.39 5.14
CA LEU A 606 -54.51 47.78 6.45
C LEU A 606 -53.24 46.90 6.46
N SER A 607 -52.92 46.24 5.35
CA SER A 607 -51.68 45.50 5.18
C SER A 607 -50.44 46.35 5.42
N ASP A 608 -50.48 47.63 4.99
CA ASP A 608 -49.36 48.57 5.14
C ASP A 608 -49.20 48.98 6.60
N ILE A 609 -50.31 49.12 7.34
CA ILE A 609 -50.29 49.38 8.78
C ILE A 609 -49.64 48.21 9.53
N PHE A 610 -50.01 46.96 9.21
CA PHE A 610 -49.37 45.79 9.81
C PHE A 610 -47.89 45.69 9.44
N HIS A 611 -47.54 46.04 8.20
CA HIS A 611 -46.15 46.10 7.74
C HIS A 611 -45.34 47.14 8.53
N GLU A 612 -45.91 48.33 8.80
CA GLU A 612 -45.26 49.37 9.61
C GLU A 612 -45.13 48.95 11.09
N LEU A 613 -46.06 48.16 11.63
CA LEU A 613 -46.01 47.73 13.03
C LEU A 613 -45.04 46.56 13.30
N LEU A 614 -44.70 45.77 12.27
CA LEU A 614 -43.89 44.56 12.40
C LEU A 614 -42.40 44.75 12.05
N GLN A 615 -42.03 45.86 11.40
CA GLN A 615 -40.65 46.18 11.04
C GLN A 615 -40.03 47.18 12.03
N TYR A 616 -38.72 47.05 12.26
CA TYR A 616 -37.91 47.97 13.06
C TYR A 616 -37.05 48.91 12.21
N GLU A 617 -36.68 48.52 10.99
CA GLU A 617 -35.72 49.26 10.15
C GLU A 617 -36.21 50.66 9.73
N ASN A 618 -37.49 50.80 9.35
CA ASN A 618 -38.00 52.00 8.68
C ASN A 618 -39.11 52.75 9.44
N THR A 619 -39.46 52.30 10.64
CA THR A 619 -40.73 52.70 11.29
C THR A 619 -40.45 53.53 12.53
N LYS A 620 -41.27 54.56 12.77
CA LYS A 620 -41.15 55.43 13.94
C LYS A 620 -41.95 54.94 15.13
N ASN A 621 -42.68 53.82 15.04
CA ASN A 621 -43.52 53.29 16.10
C ASN A 621 -43.47 51.76 16.15
N SER A 622 -43.44 51.20 17.36
CA SER A 622 -43.47 49.77 17.62
C SER A 622 -44.38 49.47 18.80
N ILE A 623 -44.89 48.23 18.87
CA ILE A 623 -45.67 47.76 20.02
C ILE A 623 -44.70 47.29 21.11
N PHE A 624 -44.83 47.86 22.30
CA PHE A 624 -44.07 47.50 23.48
C PHE A 624 -45.00 46.89 24.54
N ILE A 625 -44.46 45.94 25.29
CA ILE A 625 -45.09 45.37 26.48
C ILE A 625 -44.30 45.90 27.68
N VAL A 626 -44.97 46.65 28.56
CA VAL A 626 -44.36 47.25 29.75
C VAL A 626 -44.99 46.63 30.98
N LYS A 627 -44.24 45.83 31.74
CA LYS A 627 -44.74 45.26 32.98
C LYS A 627 -44.80 46.32 34.06
N LEU A 628 -45.96 46.47 34.70
CA LEU A 628 -46.13 47.46 35.78
C LEU A 628 -45.21 47.18 36.97
N SER A 629 -44.81 45.93 37.20
CA SER A 629 -43.84 45.57 38.24
C SER A 629 -42.42 46.11 37.99
N GLU A 630 -42.09 46.48 36.75
CA GLU A 630 -40.77 47.02 36.34
C GLU A 630 -40.79 48.57 36.20
N VAL A 631 -41.94 49.20 36.46
CA VAL A 631 -42.15 50.66 36.31
C VAL A 631 -41.91 51.37 37.65
N ASN A 632 -41.08 52.42 37.65
CA ASN A 632 -40.67 53.14 38.86
C ASN A 632 -41.84 53.81 39.61
N ASN A 633 -42.89 54.25 38.90
CA ASN A 633 -44.07 54.91 39.46
C ASN A 633 -45.37 54.14 39.13
N ALA A 634 -45.34 52.81 39.25
CA ALA A 634 -46.46 51.94 38.89
C ALA A 634 -47.79 52.27 39.58
N ASP A 635 -47.75 52.82 40.80
CA ASP A 635 -48.93 53.23 41.58
C ASP A 635 -49.82 54.25 40.85
N LYS A 636 -49.26 54.98 39.88
CA LYS A 636 -50.00 55.90 39.01
C LYS A 636 -51.01 55.19 38.11
N TYR A 637 -50.78 53.92 37.79
CA TYR A 637 -51.57 53.13 36.87
C TYR A 637 -52.43 52.08 37.59
N ILE A 638 -51.98 51.60 38.74
CA ILE A 638 -52.67 50.58 39.55
C ILE A 638 -54.03 51.10 40.05
N GLN A 639 -55.03 50.22 40.11
CA GLN A 639 -56.43 50.51 40.47
C GLN A 639 -57.17 51.51 39.57
N LYS A 640 -56.54 51.95 38.47
CA LYS A 640 -57.20 52.76 37.45
C LYS A 640 -57.79 51.90 36.36
N THR A 641 -58.87 52.38 35.76
CA THR A 641 -59.51 51.77 34.59
C THR A 641 -58.66 51.96 33.34
N PHE A 642 -58.94 51.15 32.31
CA PHE A 642 -58.27 51.27 31.02
C PHE A 642 -58.36 52.68 30.41
N ALA A 643 -59.56 53.30 30.48
CA ALA A 643 -59.79 54.65 30.00
C ALA A 643 -58.97 55.70 30.76
N GLU A 644 -58.87 55.57 32.09
CA GLU A 644 -58.08 56.48 32.92
C GLU A 644 -56.58 56.37 32.63
N VAL A 645 -56.05 55.14 32.47
CA VAL A 645 -54.65 54.94 32.10
C VAL A 645 -54.36 55.44 30.69
N ALA A 646 -55.28 55.20 29.74
CA ALA A 646 -55.18 55.75 28.38
C ALA A 646 -55.14 57.29 28.41
N GLN A 647 -55.98 57.92 29.24
CA GLN A 647 -56.00 59.37 29.40
C GLN A 647 -54.70 59.89 30.04
N ILE A 648 -54.16 59.19 31.03
CA ILE A 648 -52.85 59.54 31.65
C ILE A 648 -51.76 59.54 30.58
N LEU A 649 -51.62 58.44 29.85
CA LEU A 649 -50.59 58.30 28.82
C LEU A 649 -50.78 59.32 27.69
N ASN A 650 -52.03 59.58 27.29
CA ASN A 650 -52.31 60.59 26.26
C ASN A 650 -52.01 62.03 26.73
N ASN A 651 -52.23 62.35 28.01
CA ASN A 651 -51.86 63.66 28.57
C ASN A 651 -50.32 63.83 28.66
N GLU A 652 -49.59 62.73 28.86
CA GLU A 652 -48.12 62.72 28.87
C GLU A 652 -47.51 62.73 27.46
N ARG A 653 -48.29 62.33 26.45
CA ARG A 653 -47.93 62.36 25.04
C ARG A 653 -47.36 63.70 24.58
N ALA A 654 -47.86 64.81 25.14
CA ALA A 654 -47.42 66.16 24.80
C ALA A 654 -46.09 66.58 25.46
N LYS A 655 -45.55 65.82 26.42
CA LYS A 655 -44.46 66.27 27.31
C LYS A 655 -43.08 65.66 27.04
N ALA A 656 -42.99 64.52 26.35
CA ALA A 656 -41.77 63.93 25.76
C ALA A 656 -41.97 62.45 25.36
N ASN A 657 -42.98 61.76 25.92
CA ASN A 657 -43.24 60.34 25.69
C ASN A 657 -44.48 60.12 24.82
N SER A 658 -44.30 60.03 23.50
CA SER A 658 -45.40 59.70 22.58
C SER A 658 -45.82 58.23 22.72
N THR A 659 -46.71 57.94 23.69
CA THR A 659 -47.15 56.58 24.02
C THR A 659 -48.67 56.47 23.94
N ILE A 660 -49.17 55.46 23.24
CA ILE A 660 -50.61 55.17 23.09
C ILE A 660 -50.89 53.81 23.73
N LEU A 661 -51.88 53.73 24.62
CA LEU A 661 -52.33 52.46 25.19
C LEU A 661 -53.20 51.71 24.18
N ILE A 662 -52.89 50.44 23.94
CA ILE A 662 -53.64 49.55 23.04
C ILE A 662 -54.39 48.47 23.83
N GLY A 663 -53.78 47.95 24.89
CA GLY A 663 -54.34 46.82 25.63
C GLY A 663 -53.61 46.53 26.93
N VAL A 664 -53.99 45.40 27.53
CA VAL A 664 -53.48 44.90 28.80
C VAL A 664 -53.19 43.41 28.70
N ILE A 665 -52.15 42.96 29.40
CA ILE A 665 -51.86 41.55 29.62
C ILE A 665 -52.01 41.24 31.11
N ARG A 666 -52.82 40.24 31.44
CA ARG A 666 -52.96 39.69 32.80
C ARG A 666 -52.95 38.17 32.72
N ASP A 667 -52.12 37.53 33.52
CA ASP A 667 -52.01 36.07 33.58
C ASP A 667 -51.82 35.41 32.19
N GLY A 668 -51.12 36.11 31.29
CA GLY A 668 -50.87 35.67 29.90
C GLY A 668 -52.04 35.87 28.92
N ILE A 669 -53.18 36.39 29.39
CA ILE A 669 -54.34 36.74 28.54
C ILE A 669 -54.14 38.17 28.04
N VAL A 670 -54.16 38.32 26.71
CA VAL A 670 -54.10 39.61 26.01
C VAL A 670 -55.51 40.11 25.74
N VAL A 671 -55.84 41.30 26.25
CA VAL A 671 -57.11 41.98 25.95
C VAL A 671 -56.81 43.35 25.34
N LEU A 672 -57.27 43.56 24.11
CA LEU A 672 -57.16 44.84 23.42
C LEU A 672 -58.39 45.70 23.73
N ASN A 673 -58.17 46.96 24.09
CA ASN A 673 -59.22 47.94 24.42
C ASN A 673 -60.39 47.37 25.27
N PRO A 674 -60.11 46.84 26.49
CA PRO A 674 -61.14 46.27 27.35
C PRO A 674 -62.25 47.30 27.63
N GLN A 675 -63.51 46.87 27.45
CA GLN A 675 -64.68 47.70 27.71
C GLN A 675 -64.97 47.79 29.22
N PRO A 676 -65.49 48.92 29.73
CA PRO A 676 -65.91 49.02 31.12
C PRO A 676 -67.09 48.07 31.38
N ALA A 677 -66.89 47.02 32.19
CA ALA A 677 -67.91 46.02 32.49
C ALA A 677 -68.49 46.13 33.93
N GLY A 678 -68.22 47.25 34.61
CA GLY A 678 -68.67 47.52 35.97
C GLY A 678 -67.68 47.07 37.05
N LYS A 679 -67.84 47.57 38.28
CA LYS A 679 -66.92 47.32 39.40
C LYS A 679 -66.75 45.81 39.64
N GLY A 680 -65.52 45.33 39.48
CA GLY A 680 -65.14 43.95 39.78
C GLY A 680 -65.13 43.00 38.57
N ALA A 681 -65.37 43.49 37.37
CA ALA A 681 -65.20 42.70 36.15
C ALA A 681 -63.72 42.34 35.90
N GLU A 682 -63.50 41.23 35.21
CA GLU A 682 -62.17 40.81 34.76
C GLU A 682 -61.61 41.90 33.83
N PHE A 683 -60.45 42.48 34.18
CA PHE A 683 -59.82 43.65 33.52
C PHE A 683 -60.44 45.03 33.77
N ASP A 684 -61.29 45.19 34.79
CA ASP A 684 -61.88 46.50 35.16
C ASP A 684 -60.83 47.56 35.53
N THR A 685 -59.86 47.20 36.38
CA THR A 685 -58.75 48.07 36.78
C THR A 685 -57.40 47.38 36.70
N PHE A 686 -56.31 48.12 36.51
CA PHE A 686 -54.95 47.57 36.44
C PHE A 686 -54.45 47.09 37.81
N LYS A 687 -53.74 45.96 37.80
CA LYS A 687 -53.04 45.36 38.94
C LYS A 687 -51.53 45.48 38.75
N LYS A 688 -50.78 45.36 39.84
CA LYS A 688 -49.31 45.45 39.82
C LYS A 688 -48.64 44.42 38.88
N GLU A 689 -49.23 43.24 38.74
CA GLU A 689 -48.72 42.15 37.90
C GLU A 689 -49.12 42.28 36.42
N ASP A 690 -49.96 43.27 36.07
CA ASP A 690 -50.36 43.46 34.69
C ASP A 690 -49.22 44.07 33.86
N ALA A 691 -49.28 43.84 32.55
CA ALA A 691 -48.45 44.55 31.59
C ALA A 691 -49.31 45.43 30.67
N LEU A 692 -48.83 46.64 30.41
CA LEU A 692 -49.41 47.56 29.43
C LEU A 692 -48.95 47.18 28.03
N ILE A 693 -49.88 47.11 27.08
CA ILE A 693 -49.56 47.01 25.65
C ILE A 693 -49.66 48.42 25.08
N VAL A 694 -48.54 48.97 24.62
CA VAL A 694 -48.46 50.36 24.19
C VAL A 694 -47.79 50.49 22.82
N LEU A 695 -48.24 51.46 22.03
CA LEU A 695 -47.59 51.89 20.79
C LEU A 695 -46.77 53.14 21.09
N ALA A 696 -45.47 53.10 20.80
CA ALA A 696 -44.59 54.25 20.98
C ALA A 696 -43.43 54.20 19.98
N GLY A 697 -42.71 55.31 19.81
CA GLY A 697 -41.57 55.35 18.89
C GLY A 697 -40.23 54.85 19.42
N LYS A 698 -40.14 54.69 20.73
CA LYS A 698 -39.02 54.06 21.46
C LYS A 698 -39.61 53.36 22.69
N PHE A 699 -38.83 52.48 23.33
CA PHE A 699 -39.29 51.85 24.55
C PHE A 699 -39.70 52.93 25.58
N PRO A 700 -40.97 52.94 26.03
CA PRO A 700 -41.46 54.03 26.86
C PRO A 700 -40.93 53.89 28.29
N ARG A 701 -40.25 54.94 28.76
CA ARG A 701 -39.80 55.06 30.15
C ARG A 701 -40.94 55.66 30.98
N LEU A 702 -41.84 54.79 31.43
CA LEU A 702 -43.01 55.13 32.25
C LEU A 702 -42.67 55.29 33.73
#